data_AF-A0A1H2BSI3-F1
#
_entry.id   AF-A0A1H2BSI3-F1
#
_cell.length_a   1.000
_cell.length_b   1.000
_cell.length_c   1.000
_cell.angle_alpha   90.00
_cell.angle_beta   90.00
_cell.angle_gamma   90.00
#
_symmetry.space_group_name_H-M   'P 1'
#
loop_
_entity.id
_entity.type
_entity.pdbx_description
1 polymer ?
#
loop_
_entity_poly.entity_id
_entity_poly.type
_entity_poly.pdbx_seq_one_letter_code
_entity_poly.pdbx_strand_id
1 'polypeptide(L)'
;MIRMKTPLSAWAFGLCGAALLTSPPAHAANSVHAGALTVERPTLISAGFDWRITGDDNTNAKAEVAYRKKGDQAWKTGLPLLRAGGNGEFVGAVPGPGGPNRYPLFKYEVPNMLTGSLLALTPDTDYEAKFTLSDPDGGNATRTVTFHTRKEPMPAPGGHVYHVYPVDWKGPKQEPNFPSIMAAYFEGGAHYDYENAYPVRVQPGDTILVHAGIYTGDRFHYLTTDPKVGNLSMGNYFDGTYYLTGSGTAEKPIVIKGADDGEVIFDGAGAQTLFNLMGANYNYFEGITIRNTNVAFLLGIKDIAGSSGFTLKHSKLYDVGRAVQDDWSGSKDFYIADNTINGRHDPDHMMGWTGARWSSFSGYPELLLSEYAIKVYGQGHVVAYNKITNFHDGIDFATYGVPDGVKLPEGNSSKEIRDRFPESDDFYGNDISNMGDNCIEMDGGGRNIRAFDNRCFNLADRAFSVQPGYGGPFYWVRNIVYNTNGALKYIEGSSGILSYNNTFIGEGGAGPAQNMHFRNNLFIGSGITATIFTMNSPANTNTMDYDGFRASAPGADLFQWNTPDFARRIDYDPSAQVKRSYKTLDDFRAGTGQEKHGVMVDYDSFMHVAMPSASDPQHVYDPADFDFRLKPTSAAVDAGIELPGITDGFSGKAPDLGALEVGSPPRHYGPRDEKIVTK
;
A
#
# COMPACT_ATOMS: atom_id res chain seq x y z
N MET A 1 43.03 -70.66 2.35
CA MET A 1 43.22 -70.90 0.89
C MET A 1 42.69 -69.64 0.21
N ILE A 2 43.40 -68.80 -0.54
CA ILE A 2 44.66 -68.83 -1.30
C ILE A 2 45.30 -67.42 -1.22
N ARG A 3 46.64 -67.37 -1.16
CA ARG A 3 47.50 -66.17 -1.19
C ARG A 3 47.47 -65.47 -2.56
N MET A 4 47.73 -64.15 -2.60
CA MET A 4 48.76 -63.50 -3.46
C MET A 4 48.74 -61.98 -3.20
N LYS A 5 49.80 -61.41 -2.61
CA LYS A 5 51.01 -60.84 -3.26
C LYS A 5 50.75 -59.51 -4.00
N THR A 6 51.13 -58.42 -3.33
CA THR A 6 51.47 -57.11 -3.90
C THR A 6 52.56 -57.20 -4.97
N PRO A 7 52.52 -56.31 -5.97
CA PRO A 7 53.74 -55.67 -6.44
C PRO A 7 53.65 -54.13 -6.37
N LEU A 8 54.76 -53.53 -5.95
CA LEU A 8 55.06 -52.12 -6.16
C LEU A 8 55.17 -51.85 -7.68
N SER A 9 54.55 -50.78 -8.15
CA SER A 9 54.84 -50.17 -9.44
C SER A 9 55.06 -48.67 -9.25
N ALA A 10 56.15 -48.20 -9.84
CA ALA A 10 56.72 -46.86 -9.70
C ALA A 10 55.80 -45.78 -10.26
N TRP A 11 55.68 -44.67 -9.53
CA TRP A 11 55.06 -43.44 -10.03
C TRP A 11 56.06 -42.70 -10.92
N ALA A 12 55.78 -42.66 -12.21
CA ALA A 12 56.43 -41.74 -13.14
C ALA A 12 55.87 -40.33 -12.91
N PHE A 13 56.76 -39.37 -12.65
CA PHE A 13 56.44 -37.95 -12.68
C PHE A 13 56.14 -37.54 -14.14
N GLY A 14 54.86 -37.53 -14.50
CA GLY A 14 54.37 -36.84 -15.69
C GLY A 14 54.15 -35.37 -15.37
N LEU A 15 54.97 -34.49 -15.95
CA LEU A 15 54.66 -33.07 -16.05
C LEU A 15 53.37 -32.89 -16.87
N CYS A 16 52.22 -32.75 -16.21
CA CYS A 16 51.05 -32.12 -16.80
C CYS A 16 51.21 -30.62 -16.63
N GLY A 17 51.53 -29.92 -17.72
CA GLY A 17 51.51 -28.46 -17.77
C GLY A 17 50.12 -27.96 -17.40
N ALA A 18 50.04 -27.12 -16.37
CA ALA A 18 48.83 -26.36 -16.05
C ALA A 18 48.56 -25.39 -17.21
N ALA A 19 47.62 -25.73 -18.08
CA ALA A 19 47.01 -24.76 -18.97
C ALA A 19 46.17 -23.83 -18.10
N LEU A 20 46.73 -22.68 -17.74
CA LEU A 20 45.99 -21.52 -17.26
C LEU A 20 45.02 -21.12 -18.38
N LEU A 21 43.78 -21.62 -18.31
CA LEU A 21 42.66 -21.08 -19.06
C LEU A 21 42.41 -19.66 -18.53
N THR A 22 43.02 -18.67 -19.16
CA THR A 22 42.62 -17.27 -18.98
C THR A 22 41.23 -17.13 -19.59
N SER A 23 40.19 -17.15 -18.75
CA SER A 23 38.86 -16.72 -19.17
C SER A 23 38.99 -15.30 -19.73
N PRO A 24 38.52 -15.02 -20.97
CA PRO A 24 38.49 -13.65 -21.47
C PRO A 24 37.65 -12.80 -20.50
N PRO A 25 38.00 -11.52 -20.27
CA PRO A 25 37.16 -10.63 -19.48
C PRO A 25 35.76 -10.62 -20.10
N ALA A 26 34.73 -10.86 -19.29
CA ALA A 26 33.36 -10.69 -19.73
C ALA A 26 33.21 -9.22 -20.14
N HIS A 27 32.94 -8.96 -21.43
CA HIS A 27 32.59 -7.63 -21.88
C HIS A 27 31.22 -7.29 -21.29
N ALA A 28 31.10 -6.14 -20.63
CA ALA A 28 29.82 -5.63 -20.13
C ALA A 28 28.82 -5.56 -21.30
N ALA A 29 27.64 -6.13 -21.11
CA ALA A 29 26.57 -6.15 -22.10
C ALA A 29 25.74 -4.88 -21.96
N ASN A 30 26.30 -3.74 -22.39
CA ASN A 30 25.62 -2.45 -22.22
C ASN A 30 24.37 -2.30 -23.08
N SER A 31 24.25 -2.98 -24.22
CA SER A 31 23.05 -2.88 -25.06
C SER A 31 21.85 -3.65 -24.50
N VAL A 32 20.67 -3.03 -24.47
CA VAL A 32 19.43 -3.67 -24.02
C VAL A 32 18.88 -4.69 -25.03
N HIS A 33 18.33 -5.77 -24.49
CA HIS A 33 17.48 -6.71 -25.21
C HIS A 33 16.11 -6.84 -24.54
N ALA A 34 15.04 -6.62 -25.31
CA ALA A 34 13.66 -6.68 -24.82
C ALA A 34 13.22 -8.13 -24.51
N GLY A 35 12.88 -8.40 -23.25
CA GLY A 35 12.26 -9.63 -22.77
C GLY A 35 10.73 -9.55 -22.77
N ALA A 36 10.03 -10.24 -21.86
CA ALA A 36 8.56 -10.22 -21.79
C ALA A 36 8.01 -8.87 -21.29
N LEU A 37 6.91 -8.41 -21.87
CA LEU A 37 6.13 -7.26 -21.39
C LEU A 37 4.80 -7.80 -20.86
N THR A 38 4.50 -7.52 -19.61
CA THR A 38 3.32 -8.00 -18.90
C THR A 38 2.44 -6.83 -18.49
N VAL A 39 1.15 -6.97 -18.75
CA VAL A 39 0.10 -6.14 -18.14
C VAL A 39 -0.26 -6.77 -16.81
N GLU A 40 -0.13 -6.01 -15.74
CA GLU A 40 -0.54 -6.44 -14.40
C GLU A 40 -2.06 -6.37 -14.25
N ARG A 41 -2.61 -6.91 -13.15
CA ARG A 41 -4.04 -6.86 -12.88
C ARG A 41 -4.51 -5.40 -12.71
N PRO A 42 -5.34 -4.83 -13.61
CA PRO A 42 -5.75 -3.44 -13.49
C PRO A 42 -6.72 -3.23 -12.32
N THR A 43 -6.63 -2.06 -11.69
CA THR A 43 -7.63 -1.59 -10.70
C THR A 43 -8.73 -0.80 -11.41
N LEU A 44 -9.54 -0.06 -10.64
CA LEU A 44 -10.60 0.78 -11.20
C LEU A 44 -10.03 1.91 -12.08
N ILE A 45 -8.92 2.53 -11.68
CA ILE A 45 -8.43 3.76 -12.32
C ILE A 45 -6.94 3.71 -12.66
N SER A 46 -6.30 2.54 -12.50
CA SER A 46 -4.87 2.37 -12.74
C SER A 46 -4.57 1.04 -13.44
N ALA A 47 -3.47 1.01 -14.18
CA ALA A 47 -2.94 -0.21 -14.80
C ALA A 47 -1.42 -0.25 -14.64
N GLY A 48 -0.89 -1.37 -14.15
CA GLY A 48 0.55 -1.61 -14.00
C GLY A 48 1.14 -2.39 -15.16
N PHE A 49 2.44 -2.21 -15.38
CA PHE A 49 3.21 -2.88 -16.43
C PHE A 49 4.61 -3.27 -15.94
N ASP A 50 5.10 -4.41 -16.41
CA ASP A 50 6.46 -4.90 -16.17
C ASP A 50 7.08 -5.38 -17.49
N TRP A 51 8.20 -4.78 -17.88
CA TRP A 51 8.97 -5.14 -19.06
C TRP A 51 10.34 -5.67 -18.67
N ARG A 52 10.48 -7.01 -18.68
CA ARG A 52 11.76 -7.68 -18.44
C ARG A 52 12.75 -7.41 -19.57
N ILE A 53 14.03 -7.26 -19.23
CA ILE A 53 15.12 -7.04 -20.18
C ILE A 53 16.36 -7.88 -19.80
N THR A 54 17.31 -7.99 -20.73
CA THR A 54 18.67 -8.48 -20.47
C THR A 54 19.69 -7.52 -21.10
N GLY A 55 20.94 -7.54 -20.62
CA GLY A 55 21.92 -6.49 -20.94
C GLY A 55 21.66 -5.23 -20.13
N ASP A 56 22.02 -4.06 -20.67
CA ASP A 56 21.91 -2.76 -20.00
C ASP A 56 22.65 -2.75 -18.64
N ASP A 57 23.90 -3.22 -18.65
CA ASP A 57 24.75 -3.33 -17.45
C ASP A 57 25.08 -1.96 -16.82
N ASN A 58 24.91 -0.86 -17.56
CA ASN A 58 25.07 0.50 -17.06
C ASN A 58 23.72 1.16 -16.66
N THR A 59 22.59 0.44 -16.80
CA THR A 59 21.24 0.82 -16.33
C THR A 59 20.73 2.14 -16.90
N ASN A 60 20.99 2.42 -18.17
CA ASN A 60 20.61 3.66 -18.84
C ASN A 60 19.49 3.48 -19.89
N ALA A 61 18.99 2.25 -20.09
CA ALA A 61 17.82 1.99 -20.93
C ALA A 61 16.55 2.68 -20.39
N LYS A 62 15.67 3.09 -21.31
CA LYS A 62 14.42 3.83 -21.02
C LYS A 62 13.24 3.23 -21.79
N ALA A 63 12.05 3.30 -21.20
CA ALA A 63 10.81 2.94 -21.86
C ALA A 63 9.78 4.06 -21.74
N GLU A 64 9.50 4.71 -22.87
CA GLU A 64 8.45 5.72 -22.98
C GLU A 64 7.08 5.08 -23.13
N VAL A 65 6.04 5.72 -22.58
CA VAL A 65 4.67 5.21 -22.57
C VAL A 65 3.75 6.18 -23.31
N ALA A 66 2.92 5.65 -24.20
CA ALA A 66 1.77 6.35 -24.76
C ALA A 66 0.53 5.48 -24.62
N TYR A 67 -0.64 6.06 -24.36
CA TYR A 67 -1.88 5.31 -24.18
C TYR A 67 -3.10 6.04 -24.74
N ARG A 68 -4.20 5.31 -24.96
CA ARG A 68 -5.48 5.87 -25.40
C ARG A 68 -6.63 4.94 -25.04
N LYS A 69 -7.84 5.48 -24.93
CA LYS A 69 -9.03 4.64 -24.91
C LYS A 69 -9.12 3.91 -26.25
N LYS A 70 -9.52 2.64 -26.22
CA LYS A 70 -9.61 1.83 -27.44
C LYS A 70 -10.63 2.45 -28.40
N GLY A 71 -10.22 2.68 -29.64
CA GLY A 71 -11.02 3.35 -30.67
C GLY A 71 -10.72 4.84 -30.83
N ASP A 72 -10.16 5.50 -29.82
CA ASP A 72 -9.69 6.87 -29.95
C ASP A 72 -8.49 6.94 -30.92
N GLN A 73 -8.36 8.05 -31.63
CA GLN A 73 -7.23 8.26 -32.55
C GLN A 73 -6.02 8.85 -31.84
N ALA A 74 -6.25 9.79 -30.91
CA ALA A 74 -5.20 10.51 -30.22
C ALA A 74 -4.55 9.67 -29.11
N TRP A 75 -3.22 9.64 -29.10
CA TRP A 75 -2.43 9.07 -28.00
C TRP A 75 -2.15 10.15 -26.95
N LYS A 76 -2.30 9.79 -25.69
CA LYS A 76 -1.82 10.53 -24.52
C LYS A 76 -0.45 10.01 -24.12
N THR A 77 0.39 10.88 -23.58
CA THR A 77 1.68 10.48 -23.01
C THR A 77 1.47 9.98 -21.58
N GLY A 78 2.06 8.85 -21.23
CA GLY A 78 2.12 8.36 -19.86
C GLY A 78 3.49 8.57 -19.24
N LEU A 79 3.59 8.48 -17.92
CA LEU A 79 4.87 8.49 -17.23
C LEU A 79 5.76 7.35 -17.77
N PRO A 80 7.05 7.62 -18.09
CA PRO A 80 7.98 6.57 -18.48
C PRO A 80 8.10 5.48 -17.41
N LEU A 81 8.38 4.25 -17.82
CA LEU A 81 8.59 3.15 -16.88
C LEU A 81 9.88 3.39 -16.07
N LEU A 82 9.83 3.09 -14.78
CA LEU A 82 10.98 3.11 -13.88
C LEU A 82 11.96 2.00 -14.28
N ARG A 83 13.23 2.35 -14.45
CA ARG A 83 14.31 1.38 -14.58
C ARG A 83 14.59 0.74 -13.21
N ALA A 84 14.38 -0.57 -13.09
CA ALA A 84 14.52 -1.29 -11.82
C ALA A 84 15.36 -2.56 -11.97
N GLY A 85 16.20 -2.85 -10.98
CA GLY A 85 16.96 -4.08 -10.91
C GLY A 85 18.12 -4.19 -11.89
N GLY A 86 18.71 -5.39 -11.97
CA GLY A 86 19.94 -5.64 -12.71
C GLY A 86 21.20 -5.19 -11.95
N ASN A 87 22.35 -5.75 -12.32
CA ASN A 87 23.67 -5.41 -11.76
C ASN A 87 23.73 -5.49 -10.22
N GLY A 88 23.11 -6.52 -9.63
CA GLY A 88 23.19 -6.80 -8.20
C GLY A 88 22.38 -5.85 -7.30
N GLU A 89 21.25 -5.34 -7.77
CA GLU A 89 20.29 -4.65 -6.92
C GLU A 89 19.51 -5.66 -6.05
N PHE A 90 19.62 -5.53 -4.72
CA PHE A 90 19.01 -6.43 -3.76
C PHE A 90 18.27 -5.65 -2.67
N VAL A 91 17.13 -6.20 -2.26
CA VAL A 91 16.35 -5.77 -1.10
C VAL A 91 16.74 -6.63 0.10
N GLY A 92 16.70 -6.04 1.30
CA GLY A 92 17.12 -6.60 2.58
C GLY A 92 18.33 -5.86 3.17
N ALA A 93 18.23 -5.34 4.40
CA ALA A 93 19.32 -4.62 5.06
C ALA A 93 20.20 -5.56 5.87
N VAL A 94 21.54 -5.44 5.84
CA VAL A 94 22.50 -6.17 6.71
C VAL A 94 22.23 -5.81 8.18
N PRO A 95 22.33 -6.71 9.19
CA PRO A 95 21.99 -6.35 10.58
C PRO A 95 22.81 -5.14 11.04
N GLY A 96 22.14 -4.18 11.69
CA GLY A 96 22.84 -3.11 12.40
C GLY A 96 23.71 -3.65 13.54
N PRO A 97 24.72 -2.89 14.02
CA PRO A 97 25.58 -3.32 15.11
C PRO A 97 24.77 -3.63 16.39
N GLY A 98 24.84 -4.87 16.88
CA GLY A 98 24.23 -5.29 18.15
C GLY A 98 22.75 -5.74 18.08
N GLY A 99 22.12 -5.71 16.90
CA GLY A 99 20.79 -6.31 16.71
C GLY A 99 20.86 -7.85 16.60
N PRO A 100 19.83 -8.61 17.00
CA PRO A 100 19.76 -10.03 16.68
C PRO A 100 19.80 -10.22 15.15
N ASN A 101 20.39 -11.33 14.68
CA ASN A 101 20.38 -11.69 13.25
C ASN A 101 18.93 -11.77 12.73
N ARG A 102 18.43 -10.72 12.08
CA ARG A 102 17.17 -10.73 11.31
C ARG A 102 17.30 -11.46 9.96
N TYR A 103 18.48 -12.01 9.64
CA TYR A 103 18.70 -12.75 8.40
C TYR A 103 18.29 -14.21 8.50
N PRO A 104 17.60 -14.77 7.48
CA PRO A 104 17.44 -14.28 6.11
C PRO A 104 16.01 -13.81 5.72
N LEU A 105 15.30 -12.99 6.51
CA LEU A 105 13.86 -12.76 6.26
C LEU A 105 13.49 -12.05 4.94
N PHE A 106 14.35 -11.15 4.41
CA PHE A 106 13.96 -10.21 3.34
C PHE A 106 14.93 -10.11 2.16
N LYS A 107 15.72 -11.15 1.84
CA LYS A 107 16.67 -11.09 0.72
C LYS A 107 15.98 -11.33 -0.62
N TYR A 108 15.96 -10.32 -1.50
CA TYR A 108 15.34 -10.42 -2.83
C TYR A 108 16.20 -9.71 -3.87
N GLU A 109 16.47 -10.37 -5.01
CA GLU A 109 17.16 -9.75 -6.15
C GLU A 109 16.12 -9.09 -7.05
N VAL A 110 16.23 -7.79 -7.26
CA VAL A 110 15.33 -7.05 -8.15
C VAL A 110 15.68 -7.44 -9.58
N PRO A 111 14.78 -8.07 -10.36
CA PRO A 111 15.16 -8.55 -11.67
C PRO A 111 15.31 -7.39 -12.66
N ASN A 112 16.09 -7.61 -13.70
CA ASN A 112 16.43 -6.58 -14.68
C ASN A 112 15.20 -6.20 -15.54
N MET A 113 14.62 -5.01 -15.30
CA MET A 113 13.34 -4.61 -15.88
C MET A 113 13.14 -3.10 -16.00
N LEU A 114 12.09 -2.73 -16.74
CA LEU A 114 11.42 -1.44 -16.61
C LEU A 114 9.95 -1.65 -16.24
N THR A 115 9.47 -0.95 -15.23
CA THR A 115 8.13 -1.17 -14.68
C THR A 115 7.46 0.13 -14.26
N GLY A 116 6.13 0.22 -14.39
CA GLY A 116 5.42 1.47 -14.18
C GLY A 116 3.91 1.37 -14.38
N SER A 117 3.20 2.44 -14.04
CA SER A 117 1.74 2.48 -14.05
C SER A 117 1.19 3.67 -14.84
N LEU A 118 0.04 3.45 -15.46
CA LEU A 118 -0.87 4.52 -15.88
C LEU A 118 -1.87 4.78 -14.76
N LEU A 119 -2.15 6.05 -14.49
CA LEU A 119 -3.07 6.52 -13.44
C LEU A 119 -4.24 7.30 -14.05
N ALA A 120 -5.24 7.63 -13.23
CA ALA A 120 -6.37 8.48 -13.58
C ALA A 120 -7.14 8.02 -14.84
N LEU A 121 -7.24 6.71 -15.01
CA LEU A 121 -8.02 6.10 -16.08
C LEU A 121 -9.51 6.09 -15.73
N THR A 122 -10.37 6.03 -16.75
CA THR A 122 -11.80 5.76 -16.56
C THR A 122 -12.02 4.28 -16.20
N PRO A 123 -12.80 3.95 -15.16
CA PRO A 123 -13.22 2.57 -14.86
C PRO A 123 -13.98 1.88 -15.99
N ASP A 124 -14.03 0.55 -15.97
CA ASP A 124 -14.79 -0.30 -16.92
C ASP A 124 -14.54 0.08 -18.40
N THR A 125 -13.27 0.34 -18.75
CA THR A 125 -12.91 0.91 -20.05
C THR A 125 -11.74 0.16 -20.68
N ASP A 126 -11.87 -0.15 -21.97
CA ASP A 126 -10.78 -0.69 -22.79
C ASP A 126 -9.76 0.37 -23.18
N TYR A 127 -8.47 0.06 -23.03
CA TYR A 127 -7.35 0.90 -23.44
C TYR A 127 -6.36 0.14 -24.33
N GLU A 128 -5.60 0.93 -25.09
CA GLU A 128 -4.36 0.51 -25.73
C GLU A 128 -3.20 1.30 -25.12
N ALA A 129 -2.10 0.62 -24.79
CA ALA A 129 -0.84 1.24 -24.36
C ALA A 129 0.31 0.78 -25.25
N LYS A 130 1.12 1.74 -25.69
CA LYS A 130 2.30 1.56 -26.53
C LYS A 130 3.55 1.94 -25.72
N PHE A 131 4.52 1.05 -25.72
CA PHE A 131 5.78 1.18 -25.00
C PHE A 131 6.94 1.20 -25.99
N THR A 132 7.83 2.18 -25.86
CA THR A 132 9.02 2.34 -26.72
C THR A 132 10.29 2.23 -25.87
N LEU A 133 10.95 1.08 -25.95
CA LEU A 133 12.24 0.81 -25.31
C LEU A 133 13.39 1.35 -26.17
N SER A 134 14.34 2.03 -25.56
CA SER A 134 15.57 2.50 -26.19
C SER A 134 16.73 2.51 -25.21
N ASP A 135 17.95 2.33 -25.73
CA ASP A 135 19.20 2.31 -24.98
C ASP A 135 20.28 3.07 -25.78
N PRO A 136 20.99 4.03 -25.17
CA PRO A 136 22.10 4.76 -25.80
C PRO A 136 23.24 3.87 -26.34
N ASP A 137 23.49 2.72 -25.73
CA ASP A 137 24.52 1.75 -26.09
C ASP A 137 24.04 0.75 -27.17
N GLY A 138 22.74 0.78 -27.50
CA GLY A 138 22.13 0.02 -28.60
C GLY A 138 21.01 -0.90 -28.15
N GLY A 139 20.08 -1.17 -29.07
CA GLY A 139 18.86 -1.94 -28.79
C GLY A 139 17.64 -1.02 -28.71
N ASN A 140 16.54 -1.48 -29.30
CA ASN A 140 15.24 -0.83 -29.23
C ASN A 140 14.13 -1.85 -29.42
N ALA A 141 12.94 -1.54 -28.91
CA ALA A 141 11.74 -2.32 -29.19
C ALA A 141 10.50 -1.44 -29.02
N THR A 142 9.45 -1.72 -29.79
CA THR A 142 8.14 -1.11 -29.57
C THR A 142 7.10 -2.20 -29.41
N ARG A 143 6.24 -2.08 -28.41
CA ARG A 143 5.14 -3.02 -28.15
C ARG A 143 3.86 -2.28 -27.83
N THR A 144 2.75 -2.80 -28.32
CA THR A 144 1.42 -2.33 -27.96
C THR A 144 0.68 -3.46 -27.28
N VAL A 145 0.01 -3.16 -26.17
CA VAL A 145 -0.83 -4.09 -25.41
C VAL A 145 -2.22 -3.48 -25.23
N THR A 146 -3.21 -4.33 -25.02
CA THR A 146 -4.57 -3.92 -24.65
C THR A 146 -4.85 -4.34 -23.21
N PHE A 147 -5.61 -3.54 -22.50
CA PHE A 147 -6.04 -3.85 -21.14
C PHE A 147 -7.39 -3.21 -20.85
N HIS A 148 -8.04 -3.66 -19.79
CA HIS A 148 -9.37 -3.20 -19.38
C HIS A 148 -9.30 -2.79 -17.90
N THR A 149 -9.68 -1.55 -17.58
CA THR A 149 -9.81 -1.11 -16.18
C THR A 149 -11.00 -1.78 -15.54
N ARG A 150 -10.87 -2.13 -14.25
CA ARG A 150 -11.92 -2.86 -13.55
C ARG A 150 -13.16 -1.99 -13.35
N LYS A 151 -14.34 -2.60 -13.40
CA LYS A 151 -15.60 -1.99 -12.97
C LYS A 151 -15.69 -1.94 -11.45
N GLU A 152 -16.33 -0.91 -10.91
CA GLU A 152 -16.71 -0.91 -9.49
C GLU A 152 -17.64 -2.10 -9.17
N PRO A 153 -17.34 -2.92 -8.15
CA PRO A 153 -18.23 -4.00 -7.73
C PRO A 153 -19.59 -3.47 -7.26
N MET A 154 -20.67 -4.04 -7.79
CA MET A 154 -22.05 -3.64 -7.46
C MET A 154 -22.95 -4.86 -7.29
N PRO A 155 -24.03 -4.76 -6.47
CA PRO A 155 -25.09 -5.75 -6.44
C PRO A 155 -25.64 -6.05 -7.84
N ALA A 156 -25.79 -7.33 -8.16
CA ALA A 156 -26.34 -7.75 -9.44
C ALA A 156 -27.88 -7.77 -9.40
N PRO A 157 -28.56 -7.37 -10.49
CA PRO A 157 -30.01 -7.52 -10.56
C PRO A 157 -30.40 -8.99 -10.77
N GLY A 158 -31.60 -9.36 -10.29
CA GLY A 158 -32.26 -10.62 -10.63
C GLY A 158 -31.89 -11.84 -9.78
N GLY A 159 -31.07 -11.69 -8.73
CA GLY A 159 -30.91 -12.71 -7.69
C GLY A 159 -32.09 -12.73 -6.71
N HIS A 160 -32.12 -13.73 -5.82
CA HIS A 160 -33.09 -13.79 -4.74
C HIS A 160 -32.83 -12.69 -3.72
N VAL A 161 -33.91 -12.24 -3.07
CA VAL A 161 -33.84 -11.31 -1.95
C VAL A 161 -34.31 -12.03 -0.69
N TYR A 162 -33.46 -12.06 0.32
CA TYR A 162 -33.72 -12.62 1.63
C TYR A 162 -33.75 -11.50 2.66
N HIS A 163 -34.71 -11.53 3.59
CA HIS A 163 -34.84 -10.50 4.61
C HIS A 163 -34.42 -11.00 5.98
N VAL A 164 -33.53 -10.30 6.66
CA VAL A 164 -33.06 -10.65 8.02
C VAL A 164 -33.54 -9.60 9.00
N TYR A 165 -34.25 -10.01 10.05
CA TYR A 165 -34.79 -9.12 11.08
C TYR A 165 -34.19 -9.44 12.46
N PRO A 166 -33.96 -8.44 13.33
CA PRO A 166 -33.51 -8.69 14.69
C PRO A 166 -34.62 -9.39 15.51
N VAL A 167 -34.24 -10.08 16.58
CA VAL A 167 -35.17 -10.89 17.40
C VAL A 167 -36.29 -10.10 18.05
N ASP A 168 -36.09 -8.79 18.26
CA ASP A 168 -37.02 -7.89 18.91
C ASP A 168 -37.89 -7.09 17.92
N TRP A 169 -37.72 -7.30 16.60
CA TRP A 169 -38.48 -6.64 15.55
C TRP A 169 -40.01 -6.72 15.78
N LYS A 170 -40.68 -5.56 15.72
CA LYS A 170 -42.14 -5.43 15.90
C LYS A 170 -42.91 -5.07 14.63
N GLY A 171 -42.19 -4.70 13.57
CA GLY A 171 -42.79 -4.30 12.31
C GLY A 171 -43.27 -5.48 11.46
N PRO A 172 -43.96 -5.19 10.34
CA PRO A 172 -44.23 -6.22 9.33
C PRO A 172 -42.92 -6.81 8.80
N LYS A 173 -42.97 -8.07 8.35
CA LYS A 173 -41.83 -8.77 7.73
C LYS A 173 -42.16 -9.12 6.28
N GLN A 174 -41.16 -9.01 5.41
CA GLN A 174 -41.23 -9.42 4.01
C GLN A 174 -40.70 -10.84 3.85
N GLU A 175 -41.37 -11.67 3.04
CA GLU A 175 -40.97 -13.05 2.81
C GLU A 175 -40.06 -13.20 1.58
N PRO A 176 -39.09 -14.12 1.59
CA PRO A 176 -38.71 -14.98 2.72
C PRO A 176 -37.93 -14.21 3.81
N ASN A 177 -38.34 -14.36 5.07
CA ASN A 177 -37.63 -13.78 6.22
C ASN A 177 -36.90 -14.80 7.08
N PHE A 178 -35.82 -14.34 7.71
CA PHE A 178 -34.94 -15.13 8.57
C PHE A 178 -34.62 -14.38 9.87
N PRO A 179 -34.39 -15.10 10.97
CA PRO A 179 -34.04 -14.50 12.26
C PRO A 179 -32.54 -14.14 12.39
N SER A 180 -31.70 -14.57 11.45
CA SER A 180 -30.27 -14.26 11.44
C SER A 180 -29.69 -14.36 10.02
N ILE A 181 -28.50 -13.78 9.83
CA ILE A 181 -27.78 -13.89 8.56
C ILE A 181 -27.38 -15.34 8.26
N MET A 182 -27.05 -16.15 9.27
CA MET A 182 -26.66 -17.55 9.06
C MET A 182 -27.84 -18.35 8.51
N ALA A 183 -29.04 -18.14 9.04
CA ALA A 183 -30.24 -18.81 8.54
C ALA A 183 -30.66 -18.35 7.12
N ALA A 184 -30.34 -17.11 6.75
CA ALA A 184 -30.55 -16.60 5.39
C ALA A 184 -29.46 -17.05 4.41
N TYR A 185 -28.21 -17.18 4.87
CA TYR A 185 -27.06 -17.53 4.05
C TYR A 185 -26.99 -19.03 3.75
N PHE A 186 -27.39 -19.86 4.71
CA PHE A 186 -27.45 -21.31 4.61
C PHE A 186 -28.90 -21.81 4.53
N GLU A 187 -29.10 -23.10 4.29
CA GLU A 187 -30.45 -23.69 4.28
C GLU A 187 -31.10 -23.74 5.67
N GLY A 188 -30.34 -23.45 6.73
CA GLY A 188 -30.81 -23.26 8.10
C GLY A 188 -29.72 -22.65 8.98
N GLY A 189 -29.96 -22.55 10.28
CA GLY A 189 -28.96 -22.09 11.25
C GLY A 189 -29.15 -22.78 12.59
N ALA A 190 -28.06 -23.16 13.24
CA ALA A 190 -28.06 -23.82 14.54
C ALA A 190 -26.97 -23.22 15.44
N HIS A 191 -27.20 -23.19 16.75
CA HIS A 191 -26.29 -22.67 17.77
C HIS A 191 -25.97 -23.77 18.80
N TYR A 192 -25.70 -24.97 18.26
CA TYR A 192 -25.53 -26.25 18.94
C TYR A 192 -24.77 -27.22 18.01
N ASP A 193 -24.66 -28.50 18.35
CA ASP A 193 -23.80 -29.51 17.71
C ASP A 193 -23.92 -29.71 16.18
N TYR A 194 -24.89 -29.08 15.50
CA TYR A 194 -25.05 -29.08 14.03
C TYR A 194 -24.89 -27.69 13.38
N GLU A 195 -24.26 -26.72 14.06
CA GLU A 195 -24.06 -25.32 13.59
C GLU A 195 -23.42 -25.19 12.19
N ASN A 196 -22.69 -26.22 11.74
CA ASN A 196 -22.04 -26.27 10.43
C ASN A 196 -22.64 -27.28 9.44
N ALA A 197 -23.79 -27.90 9.77
CA ALA A 197 -24.36 -28.99 8.98
C ALA A 197 -25.18 -28.51 7.77
N TYR A 198 -25.66 -27.27 7.79
CA TYR A 198 -26.54 -26.74 6.74
C TYR A 198 -25.72 -26.36 5.50
N PRO A 199 -26.14 -26.81 4.29
CA PRO A 199 -25.50 -26.39 3.05
C PRO A 199 -25.75 -24.90 2.76
N VAL A 200 -24.89 -24.30 1.93
CA VAL A 200 -25.03 -22.91 1.49
C VAL A 200 -26.30 -22.75 0.65
N ARG A 201 -27.15 -21.77 1.00
CA ARG A 201 -28.36 -21.41 0.25
C ARG A 201 -28.06 -20.39 -0.84
N VAL A 202 -27.36 -19.32 -0.47
CA VAL A 202 -27.10 -18.18 -1.36
C VAL A 202 -26.39 -18.62 -2.63
N GLN A 203 -26.81 -18.03 -3.74
CA GLN A 203 -26.24 -18.19 -5.06
C GLN A 203 -25.60 -16.87 -5.53
N PRO A 204 -24.67 -16.90 -6.51
CA PRO A 204 -24.14 -15.68 -7.11
C PRO A 204 -25.25 -14.71 -7.56
N GLY A 205 -25.23 -13.49 -7.03
CA GLY A 205 -26.18 -12.41 -7.31
C GLY A 205 -27.32 -12.29 -6.30
N ASP A 206 -27.46 -13.22 -5.34
CA ASP A 206 -28.44 -13.11 -4.28
C ASP A 206 -28.11 -11.96 -3.31
N THR A 207 -29.14 -11.38 -2.71
CA THR A 207 -29.06 -10.28 -1.74
C THR A 207 -29.74 -10.65 -0.43
N ILE A 208 -29.03 -10.46 0.68
CA ILE A 208 -29.56 -10.47 2.04
C ILE A 208 -29.73 -9.01 2.47
N LEU A 209 -30.98 -8.57 2.61
CA LEU A 209 -31.34 -7.29 3.18
C LEU A 209 -31.48 -7.43 4.70
N VAL A 210 -30.62 -6.72 5.42
CA VAL A 210 -30.58 -6.72 6.88
C VAL A 210 -31.33 -5.50 7.38
N HIS A 211 -32.38 -5.71 8.16
CA HIS A 211 -33.24 -4.66 8.67
C HIS A 211 -32.67 -4.00 9.93
N ALA A 212 -33.05 -2.76 10.18
CA ALA A 212 -32.55 -1.97 11.31
C ALA A 212 -32.67 -2.72 12.66
N GLY A 213 -31.58 -2.68 13.44
CA GLY A 213 -31.54 -3.30 14.76
C GLY A 213 -30.16 -3.81 15.14
N ILE A 214 -30.10 -4.44 16.32
CA ILE A 214 -28.87 -5.01 16.88
C ILE A 214 -28.89 -6.52 16.71
N TYR A 215 -27.83 -7.05 16.12
CA TYR A 215 -27.57 -8.46 15.90
C TYR A 215 -26.39 -8.89 16.77
N THR A 216 -26.69 -9.69 17.79
CA THR A 216 -25.70 -10.24 18.74
C THR A 216 -26.03 -11.71 18.97
N GLY A 217 -25.04 -12.58 18.92
CA GLY A 217 -25.19 -14.00 19.27
C GLY A 217 -24.75 -14.29 20.70
N ASP A 218 -25.47 -15.16 21.41
CA ASP A 218 -25.09 -15.59 22.77
C ASP A 218 -24.12 -16.77 22.73
N ARG A 219 -22.84 -16.48 22.55
CA ARG A 219 -21.77 -17.47 22.43
C ARG A 219 -21.44 -18.25 23.71
N PHE A 220 -22.11 -17.98 24.83
CA PHE A 220 -21.80 -18.58 26.13
C PHE A 220 -22.77 -19.69 26.54
N HIS A 221 -23.87 -19.85 25.81
CA HIS A 221 -24.89 -20.84 26.13
C HIS A 221 -25.14 -21.78 24.95
N TYR A 222 -25.46 -23.04 25.27
CA TYR A 222 -25.86 -24.04 24.28
C TYR A 222 -27.35 -23.90 23.98
N LEU A 223 -27.71 -23.39 22.79
CA LEU A 223 -29.07 -22.92 22.51
C LEU A 223 -29.76 -23.78 21.45
N THR A 224 -30.71 -24.60 21.87
CA THR A 224 -31.40 -25.59 21.00
C THR A 224 -32.78 -25.12 20.48
N THR A 225 -33.13 -23.85 20.70
CA THR A 225 -34.43 -23.31 20.30
C THR A 225 -34.30 -22.05 19.47
N ASP A 226 -35.31 -21.77 18.65
CA ASP A 226 -35.32 -20.64 17.73
C ASP A 226 -35.04 -19.29 18.43
N PRO A 227 -34.38 -18.36 17.71
CA PRO A 227 -34.13 -17.01 18.19
C PRO A 227 -35.37 -16.28 18.71
N LYS A 228 -35.25 -15.73 19.91
CA LYS A 228 -36.26 -14.87 20.54
C LYS A 228 -35.61 -13.99 21.60
N VAL A 229 -36.32 -12.98 22.08
CA VAL A 229 -35.85 -12.15 23.21
C VAL A 229 -35.48 -13.07 24.39
N GLY A 230 -34.24 -12.94 24.87
CA GLY A 230 -33.67 -13.79 25.93
C GLY A 230 -33.08 -15.13 25.47
N ASN A 231 -33.07 -15.41 24.16
CA ASN A 231 -32.45 -16.59 23.54
C ASN A 231 -31.88 -16.21 22.17
N LEU A 232 -30.62 -15.76 22.13
CA LEU A 232 -29.97 -15.19 20.94
C LEU A 232 -29.22 -16.24 20.11
N SER A 233 -29.92 -17.30 19.71
CA SER A 233 -29.40 -18.42 18.89
C SER A 233 -29.14 -18.01 17.43
N MET A 234 -28.25 -17.05 17.18
CA MET A 234 -28.05 -16.43 15.86
C MET A 234 -27.38 -17.35 14.81
N GLY A 235 -26.93 -18.54 15.20
CA GLY A 235 -26.27 -19.50 14.31
C GLY A 235 -24.80 -19.19 14.02
N ASN A 236 -24.25 -18.17 14.66
CA ASN A 236 -22.80 -18.02 14.78
C ASN A 236 -22.24 -19.16 15.64
N TYR A 237 -20.96 -19.49 15.44
CA TYR A 237 -20.32 -20.62 16.09
C TYR A 237 -20.01 -20.30 17.56
N PHE A 238 -19.56 -21.29 18.33
CA PHE A 238 -19.22 -21.14 19.75
C PHE A 238 -18.21 -20.01 20.06
N ASP A 239 -17.35 -19.65 19.11
CA ASP A 239 -16.39 -18.55 19.25
C ASP A 239 -17.00 -17.16 18.98
N GLY A 240 -18.25 -17.11 18.52
CA GLY A 240 -18.98 -15.92 18.14
C GLY A 240 -18.93 -15.59 16.64
N THR A 241 -18.15 -16.33 15.85
CA THR A 241 -17.85 -16.01 14.45
C THR A 241 -18.98 -16.40 13.49
N TYR A 242 -19.25 -15.53 12.52
CA TYR A 242 -20.00 -15.83 11.30
C TYR A 242 -19.06 -16.39 10.24
N TYR A 243 -19.07 -17.72 10.06
CA TYR A 243 -18.31 -18.40 9.01
C TYR A 243 -19.13 -18.42 7.72
N LEU A 244 -18.76 -17.58 6.76
CA LEU A 244 -19.39 -17.50 5.45
C LEU A 244 -18.49 -18.19 4.43
N THR A 245 -19.07 -19.09 3.61
CA THR A 245 -18.31 -19.97 2.69
C THR A 245 -18.86 -19.98 1.26
N GLY A 246 -19.98 -19.29 1.01
CA GLY A 246 -20.55 -19.13 -0.32
C GLY A 246 -19.71 -18.20 -1.17
N SER A 247 -19.65 -18.48 -2.48
CA SER A 247 -18.91 -17.66 -3.44
C SER A 247 -19.84 -17.10 -4.51
N GLY A 248 -19.77 -15.79 -4.71
CA GLY A 248 -20.32 -15.11 -5.87
C GLY A 248 -19.35 -15.13 -7.06
N THR A 249 -19.59 -14.23 -8.02
CA THR A 249 -18.62 -13.87 -9.07
C THR A 249 -18.41 -12.36 -9.11
N ALA A 250 -17.44 -11.88 -9.88
CA ALA A 250 -17.20 -10.45 -10.07
C ALA A 250 -18.45 -9.69 -10.56
N GLU A 251 -19.24 -10.32 -11.43
CA GLU A 251 -20.47 -9.74 -11.99
C GLU A 251 -21.70 -9.99 -11.13
N LYS A 252 -21.66 -11.00 -10.25
CA LYS A 252 -22.76 -11.47 -9.43
C LYS A 252 -22.27 -11.78 -8.01
N PRO A 253 -21.88 -10.76 -7.23
CA PRO A 253 -21.47 -10.97 -5.85
C PRO A 253 -22.66 -11.46 -5.01
N ILE A 254 -22.37 -12.13 -3.89
CA ILE A 254 -23.36 -12.38 -2.84
C ILE A 254 -23.40 -11.14 -1.95
N VAL A 255 -24.56 -10.51 -1.83
CA VAL A 255 -24.72 -9.19 -1.20
C VAL A 255 -25.33 -9.33 0.18
N ILE A 256 -24.74 -8.68 1.18
CA ILE A 256 -25.31 -8.48 2.52
C ILE A 256 -25.32 -6.97 2.75
N LYS A 257 -26.50 -6.34 2.75
CA LYS A 257 -26.58 -4.89 2.93
C LYS A 257 -27.75 -4.45 3.81
N GLY A 258 -27.64 -3.25 4.35
CA GLY A 258 -28.75 -2.61 5.06
C GLY A 258 -30.01 -2.50 4.18
N ALA A 259 -31.18 -2.65 4.79
CA ALA A 259 -32.48 -2.56 4.12
C ALA A 259 -33.01 -1.11 3.99
N ASP A 260 -32.15 -0.11 4.25
CA ASP A 260 -32.45 1.33 4.19
C ASP A 260 -33.60 1.79 5.12
N ASP A 261 -33.85 1.06 6.20
CA ASP A 261 -34.90 1.36 7.19
C ASP A 261 -34.36 1.73 8.58
N GLY A 262 -33.05 1.96 8.69
CA GLY A 262 -32.36 2.37 9.89
C GLY A 262 -30.97 1.73 10.01
N GLU A 263 -30.33 1.88 11.17
CA GLU A 263 -28.99 1.37 11.40
C GLU A 263 -29.00 -0.14 11.69
N VAL A 264 -28.18 -0.89 10.96
CA VAL A 264 -27.89 -2.32 11.19
C VAL A 264 -26.60 -2.42 11.99
N ILE A 265 -26.65 -3.03 13.17
CA ILE A 265 -25.49 -3.17 14.07
C ILE A 265 -25.20 -4.65 14.33
N PHE A 266 -24.06 -5.14 13.85
CA PHE A 266 -23.49 -6.40 14.30
C PHE A 266 -22.56 -6.16 15.48
N ASP A 267 -22.96 -6.63 16.66
CA ASP A 267 -22.18 -6.52 17.89
C ASP A 267 -21.48 -7.84 18.16
N GLY A 268 -20.15 -7.83 18.15
CA GLY A 268 -19.35 -9.02 18.30
C GLY A 268 -19.32 -9.61 19.70
N ALA A 269 -19.85 -8.93 20.73
CA ALA A 269 -19.84 -9.41 22.12
C ALA A 269 -18.44 -9.91 22.58
N GLY A 270 -17.39 -9.20 22.16
CA GLY A 270 -16.00 -9.52 22.44
C GLY A 270 -15.47 -10.76 21.71
N ALA A 271 -16.06 -11.14 20.57
CA ALA A 271 -15.52 -12.18 19.70
C ALA A 271 -14.11 -11.81 19.21
N GLN A 272 -13.28 -12.82 18.98
CA GLN A 272 -11.96 -12.60 18.38
C GLN A 272 -12.11 -12.19 16.91
N THR A 273 -12.96 -12.88 16.17
CA THR A 273 -13.29 -12.61 14.77
C THR A 273 -14.79 -12.55 14.65
N LEU A 274 -15.34 -11.55 13.97
CA LEU A 274 -16.77 -11.45 13.74
C LEU A 274 -17.17 -12.15 12.45
N PHE A 275 -16.58 -11.78 11.32
CA PHE A 275 -16.82 -12.42 10.03
C PHE A 275 -15.55 -13.10 9.53
N ASN A 276 -15.64 -14.41 9.29
CA ASN A 276 -14.61 -15.15 8.58
C ASN A 276 -15.13 -15.47 7.18
N LEU A 277 -14.39 -14.99 6.17
CA LEU A 277 -14.66 -15.20 4.75
C LEU A 277 -13.49 -15.87 4.03
N MET A 278 -12.56 -16.50 4.76
CA MET A 278 -11.48 -17.27 4.14
C MET A 278 -12.10 -18.38 3.27
N GLY A 279 -11.90 -18.32 1.96
CA GLY A 279 -12.51 -19.23 0.98
C GLY A 279 -13.85 -18.77 0.37
N ALA A 280 -14.41 -17.64 0.78
CA ALA A 280 -15.68 -17.09 0.28
C ALA A 280 -15.46 -15.92 -0.68
N ASN A 281 -15.42 -16.21 -1.99
CA ASN A 281 -15.09 -15.21 -3.00
C ASN A 281 -16.30 -14.33 -3.35
N TYR A 282 -16.06 -13.05 -3.65
CA TYR A 282 -17.05 -12.10 -4.15
C TYR A 282 -18.26 -11.93 -3.22
N ASN A 283 -18.00 -11.72 -1.93
CA ASN A 283 -19.00 -11.29 -0.95
C ASN A 283 -18.95 -9.77 -0.80
N TYR A 284 -20.11 -9.14 -0.78
CA TYR A 284 -20.31 -7.69 -0.78
C TYR A 284 -21.06 -7.27 0.47
N PHE A 285 -20.51 -6.30 1.20
CA PHE A 285 -21.10 -5.70 2.40
C PHE A 285 -21.32 -4.21 2.19
N GLU A 286 -22.50 -3.71 2.56
CA GLU A 286 -22.80 -2.28 2.44
C GLU A 286 -23.79 -1.78 3.50
N GLY A 287 -23.55 -0.58 4.02
CA GLY A 287 -24.50 0.09 4.92
C GLY A 287 -24.66 -0.63 6.27
N ILE A 288 -23.61 -1.32 6.74
CA ILE A 288 -23.65 -2.05 8.01
C ILE A 288 -22.74 -1.41 9.05
N THR A 289 -23.08 -1.60 10.32
CA THR A 289 -22.26 -1.20 11.46
C THR A 289 -21.69 -2.42 12.17
N ILE A 290 -20.40 -2.43 12.49
CA ILE A 290 -19.73 -3.46 13.28
C ILE A 290 -19.09 -2.84 14.51
N ARG A 291 -19.20 -3.53 15.66
CA ARG A 291 -18.49 -3.14 16.89
C ARG A 291 -18.10 -4.31 17.78
N ASN A 292 -17.25 -4.03 18.77
CA ASN A 292 -16.97 -4.91 19.92
C ASN A 292 -16.42 -6.29 19.49
N THR A 293 -15.39 -6.28 18.63
CA THR A 293 -14.67 -7.47 18.15
C THR A 293 -13.20 -7.15 17.92
N ASN A 294 -12.29 -8.13 18.02
CA ASN A 294 -10.90 -7.87 17.69
C ASN A 294 -10.66 -7.81 16.18
N VAL A 295 -11.29 -8.68 15.39
CA VAL A 295 -11.22 -8.67 13.92
C VAL A 295 -12.64 -8.60 13.37
N ALA A 296 -12.97 -7.55 12.62
CA ALA A 296 -14.29 -7.46 11.99
C ALA A 296 -14.40 -8.38 10.77
N PHE A 297 -13.45 -8.30 9.83
CA PHE A 297 -13.39 -9.18 8.66
C PHE A 297 -12.03 -9.88 8.54
N LEU A 298 -12.03 -11.21 8.63
CA LEU A 298 -10.88 -12.06 8.34
C LEU A 298 -11.04 -12.66 6.95
N LEU A 299 -10.20 -12.22 6.02
CA LEU A 299 -10.30 -12.53 4.59
C LEU A 299 -9.19 -13.45 4.08
N GLY A 300 -8.04 -13.47 4.76
CA GLY A 300 -6.93 -14.34 4.42
C GLY A 300 -5.85 -14.41 5.49
N ILE A 301 -5.21 -15.57 5.58
CA ILE A 301 -4.05 -15.82 6.42
C ILE A 301 -2.96 -16.47 5.55
N LYS A 302 -1.74 -15.93 5.65
CA LYS A 302 -0.55 -16.45 4.98
C LYS A 302 -0.42 -17.97 5.14
N ASP A 303 -0.09 -18.64 4.04
CA ASP A 303 0.13 -20.10 3.97
C ASP A 303 -1.05 -20.99 4.41
N ILE A 304 -2.23 -20.42 4.69
CA ILE A 304 -3.44 -21.16 5.06
C ILE A 304 -4.49 -21.09 3.94
N ALA A 305 -5.14 -19.94 3.80
CA ALA A 305 -6.20 -19.71 2.81
C ALA A 305 -6.55 -18.21 2.75
N GLY A 306 -7.30 -17.81 1.72
CA GLY A 306 -7.85 -16.47 1.62
C GLY A 306 -9.00 -16.39 0.63
N SER A 307 -9.37 -15.18 0.24
CA SER A 307 -10.52 -14.90 -0.62
C SER A 307 -10.20 -13.83 -1.65
N SER A 308 -11.04 -13.69 -2.67
CA SER A 308 -10.93 -12.65 -3.69
C SER A 308 -12.27 -11.94 -3.88
N GLY A 309 -12.24 -10.66 -4.27
CA GLY A 309 -13.43 -9.88 -4.58
C GLY A 309 -14.27 -9.43 -3.38
N PHE A 310 -13.70 -9.41 -2.17
CA PHE A 310 -14.38 -8.83 -1.00
C PHE A 310 -14.70 -7.35 -1.25
N THR A 311 -15.94 -6.95 -0.94
CA THR A 311 -16.36 -5.55 -1.01
C THR A 311 -16.93 -5.09 0.33
N LEU A 312 -16.51 -3.92 0.79
CA LEU A 312 -17.06 -3.23 1.97
C LEU A 312 -17.28 -1.75 1.64
N LYS A 313 -18.55 -1.33 1.65
CA LYS A 313 -18.94 0.03 1.29
C LYS A 313 -19.83 0.70 2.32
N HIS A 314 -19.74 2.03 2.43
CA HIS A 314 -20.69 2.85 3.21
C HIS A 314 -20.98 2.31 4.62
N SER A 315 -19.98 1.69 5.25
CA SER A 315 -20.14 0.96 6.50
C SER A 315 -19.41 1.67 7.63
N LYS A 316 -19.83 1.39 8.87
CA LYS A 316 -19.24 1.93 10.09
C LYS A 316 -18.60 0.81 10.88
N LEU A 317 -17.36 1.01 11.32
CA LEU A 317 -16.66 0.07 12.19
C LEU A 317 -16.09 0.85 13.36
N TYR A 318 -16.44 0.48 14.59
CA TYR A 318 -15.87 1.12 15.77
C TYR A 318 -15.65 0.14 16.92
N ASP A 319 -14.74 0.46 17.83
CA ASP A 319 -14.36 -0.47 18.91
C ASP A 319 -13.88 -1.83 18.35
N VAL A 320 -13.01 -1.74 17.34
CA VAL A 320 -12.40 -2.90 16.66
C VAL A 320 -10.89 -2.89 16.80
N GLY A 321 -10.28 -4.07 16.91
CA GLY A 321 -8.82 -4.19 16.94
C GLY A 321 -8.21 -4.09 15.53
N ARG A 322 -8.88 -4.71 14.57
CA ARG A 322 -8.58 -4.76 13.13
C ARG A 322 -9.90 -4.75 12.37
N ALA A 323 -10.10 -3.82 11.44
CA ALA A 323 -11.34 -3.76 10.68
C ALA A 323 -11.33 -4.78 9.52
N VAL A 324 -10.27 -4.80 8.71
CA VAL A 324 -10.08 -5.79 7.65
C VAL A 324 -8.69 -6.40 7.75
N GLN A 325 -8.62 -7.73 7.72
CA GLN A 325 -7.36 -8.47 7.69
C GLN A 325 -7.30 -9.43 6.52
N ASP A 326 -6.25 -9.29 5.72
CA ASP A 326 -5.83 -10.23 4.70
C ASP A 326 -4.30 -10.29 4.59
N ASP A 327 -3.77 -11.49 4.80
CA ASP A 327 -2.34 -11.79 4.69
C ASP A 327 -2.08 -12.89 3.64
N TRP A 328 -2.98 -13.12 2.67
CA TRP A 328 -2.87 -14.23 1.72
C TRP A 328 -2.45 -13.76 0.32
N SER A 329 -1.30 -14.24 -0.17
CA SER A 329 -0.75 -13.90 -1.51
C SER A 329 -1.66 -14.17 -2.70
N GLY A 330 -2.71 -14.99 -2.53
CA GLY A 330 -3.68 -15.27 -3.59
C GLY A 330 -4.88 -14.35 -3.60
N SER A 331 -5.00 -13.43 -2.64
CA SER A 331 -6.13 -12.52 -2.55
C SER A 331 -6.07 -11.52 -3.69
N LYS A 332 -7.24 -11.19 -4.23
CA LYS A 332 -7.37 -10.30 -5.38
C LYS A 332 -8.59 -9.44 -5.26
N ASP A 333 -8.58 -8.31 -5.93
CA ASP A 333 -9.78 -7.58 -6.29
C ASP A 333 -10.60 -7.03 -5.11
N PHE A 334 -10.00 -6.75 -3.95
CA PHE A 334 -10.78 -6.13 -2.87
C PHE A 334 -11.20 -4.71 -3.23
N TYR A 335 -12.37 -4.31 -2.74
CA TYR A 335 -12.89 -2.95 -2.87
C TYR A 335 -13.44 -2.49 -1.51
N ILE A 336 -12.65 -1.67 -0.81
CA ILE A 336 -12.98 -1.17 0.53
C ILE A 336 -13.09 0.34 0.44
N ALA A 337 -14.33 0.85 0.36
CA ALA A 337 -14.53 2.26 0.06
C ALA A 337 -15.65 2.94 0.84
N ASP A 338 -15.49 4.24 1.07
CA ASP A 338 -16.53 5.09 1.65
C ASP A 338 -16.96 4.66 3.07
N ASN A 339 -16.05 4.07 3.85
CA ASN A 339 -16.32 3.61 5.21
C ASN A 339 -15.84 4.61 6.26
N THR A 340 -16.48 4.58 7.45
CA THR A 340 -15.95 5.23 8.66
C THR A 340 -15.45 4.17 9.62
N ILE A 341 -14.15 4.19 9.92
CA ILE A 341 -13.46 3.17 10.69
C ILE A 341 -12.74 3.84 11.86
N ASN A 342 -13.12 3.49 13.08
CA ASN A 342 -12.61 4.09 14.30
C ASN A 342 -12.07 3.03 15.28
N GLY A 343 -10.79 3.08 15.61
CA GLY A 343 -10.16 2.17 16.54
C GLY A 343 -10.41 2.56 18.00
N ARG A 344 -9.59 2.01 18.89
CA ARG A 344 -9.72 2.10 20.35
C ARG A 344 -8.68 3.02 20.99
N HIS A 345 -7.79 3.64 20.20
CA HIS A 345 -6.82 4.58 20.75
C HIS A 345 -7.51 5.84 21.26
N ASP A 346 -6.83 6.58 22.15
CA ASP A 346 -7.36 7.81 22.73
C ASP A 346 -7.65 8.83 21.61
N PRO A 347 -8.92 9.25 21.40
CA PRO A 347 -9.26 10.19 20.34
C PRO A 347 -8.80 11.62 20.61
N ASP A 348 -8.50 11.95 21.88
CA ASP A 348 -8.20 13.32 22.32
C ASP A 348 -6.69 13.58 22.40
N HIS A 349 -5.86 12.53 22.38
CA HIS A 349 -4.41 12.65 22.50
C HIS A 349 -3.66 11.74 21.52
N MET A 350 -2.75 12.34 20.75
CA MET A 350 -1.76 11.61 19.98
C MET A 350 -0.68 11.05 20.93
N MET A 351 -0.32 9.78 20.76
CA MET A 351 0.70 9.11 21.58
C MET A 351 1.55 8.17 20.73
N GLY A 352 2.87 8.21 20.93
CA GLY A 352 3.80 7.27 20.30
C GLY A 352 4.10 6.07 21.20
N TRP A 353 4.50 4.97 20.58
CA TRP A 353 4.94 3.76 21.26
C TRP A 353 6.47 3.72 21.46
N THR A 354 7.23 4.57 20.75
CA THR A 354 8.69 4.63 20.81
C THR A 354 9.23 6.04 20.65
N GLY A 355 10.35 6.34 21.31
CA GLY A 355 11.11 7.57 21.09
C GLY A 355 11.05 8.57 22.24
N ALA A 356 12.12 9.34 22.40
CA ALA A 356 12.31 10.27 23.52
C ALA A 356 11.28 11.41 23.56
N ARG A 357 10.63 11.73 22.42
CA ARG A 357 9.55 12.72 22.34
C ARG A 357 8.36 12.32 23.22
N TRP A 358 8.08 11.03 23.33
CA TRP A 358 6.88 10.51 23.98
C TRP A 358 7.12 10.05 25.42
N SER A 359 8.36 9.73 25.78
CA SER A 359 8.72 9.05 27.03
C SER A 359 8.37 9.78 28.33
N SER A 360 8.04 11.08 28.24
CA SER A 360 7.66 11.90 29.40
C SER A 360 6.14 11.94 29.66
N PHE A 361 5.31 11.48 28.72
CA PHE A 361 3.86 11.53 28.84
C PHE A 361 3.30 10.31 29.58
N SER A 362 2.22 10.52 30.33
CA SER A 362 1.45 9.44 30.94
C SER A 362 0.85 8.58 29.83
N GLY A 363 0.98 7.25 29.94
CA GLY A 363 0.50 6.31 28.94
C GLY A 363 1.53 5.91 27.89
N TYR A 364 2.78 6.38 27.96
CA TYR A 364 3.89 5.84 27.17
C TYR A 364 4.43 4.53 27.76
N PRO A 365 4.77 3.51 26.93
CA PRO A 365 4.47 3.45 25.50
C PRO A 365 2.97 3.24 25.26
N GLU A 366 2.46 3.78 24.15
CA GLU A 366 1.06 3.59 23.74
C GLU A 366 0.67 2.10 23.77
N LEU A 367 -0.53 1.79 24.28
CA LEU A 367 -1.07 0.44 24.24
C LEU A 367 -1.60 0.12 22.84
N LEU A 368 -1.25 -1.06 22.32
CA LEU A 368 -1.76 -1.56 21.05
C LEU A 368 -3.21 -2.09 21.20
N LEU A 369 -4.17 -1.17 21.32
CA LEU A 369 -5.60 -1.51 21.46
C LEU A 369 -6.26 -1.80 20.11
N SER A 370 -5.79 -1.12 19.06
CA SER A 370 -6.17 -1.34 17.67
C SER A 370 -4.92 -1.28 16.79
N GLU A 371 -4.60 -2.37 16.11
CA GLU A 371 -3.31 -2.54 15.46
C GLU A 371 -3.25 -1.90 14.08
N TYR A 372 -4.23 -2.19 13.22
CA TYR A 372 -4.35 -1.53 11.93
C TYR A 372 -5.82 -1.46 11.53
N ALA A 373 -6.20 -0.48 10.73
CA ALA A 373 -7.57 -0.42 10.24
C ALA A 373 -7.79 -1.46 9.13
N ILE A 374 -6.96 -1.44 8.09
CA ILE A 374 -7.10 -2.28 6.91
C ILE A 374 -5.74 -2.87 6.56
N LYS A 375 -5.65 -4.20 6.45
CA LYS A 375 -4.50 -4.91 5.91
C LYS A 375 -4.90 -5.73 4.70
N VAL A 376 -4.17 -5.56 3.59
CA VAL A 376 -4.37 -6.33 2.35
C VAL A 376 -3.06 -6.91 1.84
N TYR A 377 -3.12 -8.01 1.09
CA TYR A 377 -1.96 -8.56 0.42
C TYR A 377 -2.38 -9.30 -0.85
N GLY A 378 -1.66 -9.12 -1.95
CA GLY A 378 -2.03 -9.75 -3.22
C GLY A 378 -2.06 -8.75 -4.37
N GLN A 379 -3.16 -8.73 -5.14
CA GLN A 379 -3.23 -7.97 -6.39
C GLN A 379 -4.56 -7.30 -6.68
N GLY A 380 -4.52 -6.07 -7.20
CA GLY A 380 -5.69 -5.38 -7.74
C GLY A 380 -6.66 -4.85 -6.67
N HIS A 381 -6.21 -4.72 -5.43
CA HIS A 381 -6.99 -4.17 -4.34
C HIS A 381 -7.17 -2.66 -4.51
N VAL A 382 -8.31 -2.15 -4.03
CA VAL A 382 -8.62 -0.72 -3.99
C VAL A 382 -9.16 -0.38 -2.61
N VAL A 383 -8.47 0.52 -1.90
CA VAL A 383 -8.91 1.10 -0.64
C VAL A 383 -9.07 2.60 -0.83
N ALA A 384 -10.31 3.08 -0.88
CA ALA A 384 -10.57 4.43 -1.33
C ALA A 384 -11.61 5.19 -0.51
N TYR A 385 -11.39 6.49 -0.29
CA TYR A 385 -12.39 7.36 0.34
C TYR A 385 -12.86 6.88 1.72
N ASN A 386 -12.01 6.21 2.50
CA ASN A 386 -12.34 5.84 3.88
C ASN A 386 -11.94 6.97 4.84
N LYS A 387 -12.69 7.13 5.93
CA LYS A 387 -12.29 7.90 7.10
C LYS A 387 -11.79 6.93 8.17
N ILE A 388 -10.51 7.03 8.54
CA ILE A 388 -9.85 6.11 9.46
C ILE A 388 -9.27 6.88 10.64
N THR A 389 -9.61 6.49 11.87
CA THR A 389 -9.12 7.17 13.08
C THR A 389 -8.75 6.23 14.22
N ASN A 390 -7.75 6.61 15.02
CA ASN A 390 -7.43 6.01 16.33
C ASN A 390 -6.92 4.56 16.28
N PHE A 391 -5.93 4.29 15.43
CA PHE A 391 -5.24 3.00 15.30
C PHE A 391 -3.74 3.18 15.51
N HIS A 392 -3.00 2.08 15.67
CA HIS A 392 -1.56 2.11 15.51
C HIS A 392 -1.18 2.41 14.05
N ASP A 393 -1.66 1.62 13.09
CA ASP A 393 -1.53 1.90 11.65
C ASP A 393 -2.87 2.12 10.93
N GLY A 394 -2.84 2.90 9.85
CA GLY A 394 -4.01 3.17 9.02
C GLY A 394 -4.31 2.04 8.02
N ILE A 395 -3.61 2.08 6.89
CA ILE A 395 -3.74 1.11 5.79
C ILE A 395 -2.40 0.42 5.57
N ASP A 396 -2.41 -0.90 5.65
CA ASP A 396 -1.23 -1.72 5.52
C ASP A 396 -1.32 -2.62 4.30
N PHE A 397 -0.17 -2.80 3.68
CA PHE A 397 0.16 -4.03 2.99
C PHE A 397 0.76 -5.02 4.00
N ALA A 398 0.38 -6.30 3.93
CA ALA A 398 0.95 -7.26 4.88
C ALA A 398 2.47 -7.39 4.67
N THR A 399 3.27 -7.23 5.72
CA THR A 399 4.71 -7.52 5.71
C THR A 399 4.96 -9.03 5.63
N TYR A 400 4.62 -9.61 4.48
CA TYR A 400 4.51 -11.04 4.24
C TYR A 400 5.86 -11.76 4.23
N GLY A 401 6.97 -11.03 4.14
CA GLY A 401 8.31 -11.59 3.88
C GLY A 401 8.57 -11.78 2.40
N VAL A 402 9.57 -12.59 2.06
CA VAL A 402 9.95 -12.77 0.65
C VAL A 402 8.75 -13.27 -0.18
N PRO A 403 8.45 -12.66 -1.34
CA PRO A 403 7.33 -13.07 -2.17
C PRO A 403 7.37 -14.55 -2.59
N ASP A 404 6.19 -15.14 -2.75
CA ASP A 404 6.03 -16.55 -3.10
C ASP A 404 6.82 -16.94 -4.36
N GLY A 405 7.53 -18.07 -4.28
CA GLY A 405 8.34 -18.64 -5.38
C GLY A 405 9.82 -18.22 -5.38
N VAL A 406 10.19 -17.22 -4.58
CA VAL A 406 11.59 -16.81 -4.42
C VAL A 406 12.27 -17.70 -3.37
N LYS A 407 13.41 -18.31 -3.72
CA LYS A 407 14.19 -19.16 -2.79
C LYS A 407 15.38 -18.39 -2.20
N LEU A 408 15.58 -18.54 -0.89
CA LEU A 408 16.76 -18.10 -0.14
C LEU A 408 17.66 -19.31 0.17
N PRO A 409 18.99 -19.19 0.37
CA PRO A 409 19.98 -18.28 -0.21
C PRO A 409 20.86 -18.98 -1.28
N GLU A 410 20.53 -20.21 -1.67
CA GLU A 410 21.31 -21.02 -2.62
C GLU A 410 20.63 -21.11 -3.99
N GLY A 411 21.19 -20.38 -4.96
CA GLY A 411 20.90 -20.54 -6.38
C GLY A 411 19.93 -19.50 -6.94
N ASN A 412 20.38 -18.83 -8.02
CA ASN A 412 19.62 -17.91 -8.87
C ASN A 412 18.29 -18.51 -9.36
N SER A 413 17.27 -18.54 -8.51
CA SER A 413 15.90 -18.81 -8.92
C SER A 413 14.94 -17.91 -8.15
N SER A 414 14.96 -16.62 -8.48
CA SER A 414 13.83 -15.71 -8.24
C SER A 414 12.71 -16.03 -9.25
N LYS A 415 12.14 -17.24 -9.16
CA LYS A 415 10.93 -17.55 -9.92
C LYS A 415 9.74 -17.04 -9.12
N GLU A 416 9.54 -15.73 -9.17
CA GLU A 416 8.32 -15.10 -8.70
C GLU A 416 7.11 -15.90 -9.21
N ILE A 417 6.20 -16.27 -8.31
CA ILE A 417 4.91 -16.81 -8.75
C ILE A 417 4.05 -15.61 -9.11
N ARG A 418 3.92 -15.37 -10.42
CA ARG A 418 3.29 -14.17 -10.97
C ARG A 418 1.90 -13.87 -10.41
N ASP A 419 1.12 -14.92 -10.17
CA ASP A 419 -0.25 -14.86 -9.66
C ASP A 419 -0.34 -14.61 -8.15
N ARG A 420 0.81 -14.61 -7.46
CA ARG A 420 0.98 -14.47 -6.01
C ARG A 420 1.91 -13.32 -5.62
N PHE A 421 2.46 -12.63 -6.62
CA PHE A 421 3.36 -11.52 -6.38
C PHE A 421 2.54 -10.29 -5.93
N PRO A 422 2.98 -9.55 -4.90
CA PRO A 422 2.23 -8.42 -4.38
C PRO A 422 2.35 -7.18 -5.28
N GLU A 423 1.32 -6.81 -6.02
CA GLU A 423 1.40 -5.72 -6.98
C GLU A 423 0.05 -5.18 -7.47
N SER A 424 0.10 -3.96 -8.03
CA SER A 424 -1.04 -3.30 -8.66
C SER A 424 -2.21 -3.00 -7.71
N ASP A 425 -1.91 -2.40 -6.56
CA ASP A 425 -2.91 -1.99 -5.56
C ASP A 425 -3.02 -0.47 -5.45
N ASP A 426 -4.23 0.03 -5.17
CA ASP A 426 -4.53 1.47 -5.11
C ASP A 426 -5.07 1.89 -3.74
N PHE A 427 -4.47 2.92 -3.16
CA PHE A 427 -4.92 3.57 -1.93
C PHE A 427 -5.15 5.07 -2.21
N TYR A 428 -6.40 5.54 -2.29
CA TYR A 428 -6.64 6.94 -2.66
C TYR A 428 -7.85 7.62 -2.04
N GLY A 429 -7.78 8.93 -1.89
CA GLY A 429 -8.88 9.73 -1.35
C GLY A 429 -9.18 9.43 0.12
N ASN A 430 -8.35 8.67 0.83
CA ASN A 430 -8.60 8.34 2.24
C ASN A 430 -8.26 9.55 3.14
N ASP A 431 -9.01 9.69 4.23
CA ASP A 431 -8.81 10.69 5.29
C ASP A 431 -8.46 9.95 6.59
N ILE A 432 -7.19 9.99 6.97
CA ILE A 432 -6.62 9.13 8.01
C ILE A 432 -6.05 10.02 9.12
N SER A 433 -6.43 9.78 10.38
CA SER A 433 -5.92 10.60 11.47
C SER A 433 -5.77 9.94 12.83
N ASN A 434 -4.79 10.39 13.61
CA ASN A 434 -4.47 9.91 14.95
C ASN A 434 -3.98 8.47 14.92
N MET A 435 -2.81 8.29 14.30
CA MET A 435 -2.10 7.02 14.16
C MET A 435 -0.92 6.94 15.13
N GLY A 436 -0.74 5.80 15.79
CA GLY A 436 0.38 5.53 16.69
C GLY A 436 1.73 5.30 15.99
N ASP A 437 1.72 4.74 14.77
CA ASP A 437 2.87 4.58 13.88
C ASP A 437 2.59 5.24 12.51
N ASN A 438 2.15 4.50 11.49
CA ASN A 438 2.08 4.99 10.10
C ASN A 438 0.67 5.25 9.57
N CYS A 439 0.57 6.22 8.65
CA CYS A 439 -0.68 6.49 7.93
C CYS A 439 -0.98 5.38 6.92
N ILE A 440 0.04 5.04 6.10
CA ILE A 440 -0.01 3.97 5.11
C ILE A 440 1.33 3.25 5.09
N GLU A 441 1.31 1.93 5.23
CA GLU A 441 2.45 1.05 5.02
C GLU A 441 2.29 0.28 3.70
N MET A 442 3.23 0.44 2.76
CA MET A 442 3.33 -0.44 1.58
C MET A 442 4.35 -1.58 1.83
N ASP A 443 4.41 -2.02 3.08
CA ASP A 443 5.40 -2.94 3.62
C ASP A 443 5.17 -4.36 3.10
N GLY A 444 6.25 -5.03 2.67
CA GLY A 444 6.16 -6.34 2.01
C GLY A 444 5.58 -6.28 0.58
N GLY A 445 5.22 -5.10 0.08
CA GLY A 445 4.73 -4.90 -1.27
C GLY A 445 5.80 -5.14 -2.34
N GLY A 446 5.38 -5.20 -3.60
CA GLY A 446 6.25 -5.51 -4.74
C GLY A 446 6.32 -4.38 -5.77
N ARG A 447 5.36 -4.33 -6.71
CA ARG A 447 5.41 -3.42 -7.86
C ARG A 447 4.08 -2.71 -8.08
N ASN A 448 4.13 -1.52 -8.64
CA ASN A 448 2.95 -0.74 -9.04
C ASN A 448 1.90 -0.57 -7.93
N ILE A 449 2.35 -0.48 -6.68
CA ILE A 449 1.48 -0.12 -5.54
C ILE A 449 1.41 1.41 -5.48
N ARG A 450 0.20 1.95 -5.40
CA ARG A 450 -0.07 3.37 -5.66
C ARG A 450 -0.90 3.98 -4.54
N ALA A 451 -0.30 4.87 -3.76
CA ALA A 451 -1.03 5.73 -2.82
C ALA A 451 -1.06 7.16 -3.32
N PHE A 452 -2.26 7.64 -3.62
CA PHE A 452 -2.41 8.98 -4.16
C PHE A 452 -3.62 9.72 -3.63
N ASP A 453 -3.51 11.04 -3.55
CA ASP A 453 -4.62 11.90 -3.10
C ASP A 453 -5.17 11.50 -1.72
N ASN A 454 -4.33 11.04 -0.79
CA ASN A 454 -4.73 10.80 0.61
C ASN A 454 -4.40 12.00 1.51
N ARG A 455 -5.14 12.16 2.61
CA ARG A 455 -4.88 13.14 3.66
C ARG A 455 -4.60 12.43 4.98
N CYS A 456 -3.42 12.67 5.55
CA CYS A 456 -2.95 12.07 6.79
C CYS A 456 -2.66 13.16 7.82
N PHE A 457 -3.30 13.08 8.99
CA PHE A 457 -3.17 14.07 10.07
C PHE A 457 -2.86 13.39 11.40
N ASN A 458 -2.01 13.99 12.24
CA ASN A 458 -1.75 13.50 13.60
C ASN A 458 -1.17 12.07 13.58
N LEU A 459 0.14 11.99 13.35
CA LEU A 459 0.89 10.75 13.23
C LEU A 459 2.01 10.77 14.28
N ALA A 460 1.92 9.89 15.29
CA ALA A 460 2.87 9.88 16.39
C ALA A 460 4.27 9.38 15.98
N ASP A 461 4.36 8.59 14.91
CA ASP A 461 5.63 8.30 14.24
C ASP A 461 5.63 8.83 12.78
N ARG A 462 6.10 8.03 11.83
CA ARG A 462 6.32 8.46 10.44
C ARG A 462 5.05 8.32 9.60
N ALA A 463 4.94 9.05 8.48
CA ALA A 463 3.71 8.98 7.69
C ALA A 463 3.65 7.78 6.73
N PHE A 464 4.66 7.64 5.86
CA PHE A 464 4.65 6.66 4.77
C PHE A 464 5.78 5.65 4.91
N SER A 465 5.42 4.37 4.98
CA SER A 465 6.38 3.26 5.10
C SER A 465 6.50 2.44 3.81
N VAL A 466 7.74 2.02 3.53
CA VAL A 466 8.06 0.98 2.56
C VAL A 466 9.18 0.12 3.17
N GLN A 467 8.78 -1.02 3.75
CA GLN A 467 9.67 -1.89 4.53
C GLN A 467 9.23 -3.37 4.48
N PRO A 468 10.06 -4.27 3.92
CA PRO A 468 10.82 -4.01 2.70
C PRO A 468 9.87 -3.80 1.49
N GLY A 469 10.36 -3.14 0.45
CA GLY A 469 9.69 -3.01 -0.84
C GLY A 469 10.46 -3.72 -1.95
N TYR A 470 9.83 -4.71 -2.60
CA TYR A 470 10.48 -5.66 -3.52
C TYR A 470 10.61 -5.15 -4.98
N GLY A 471 11.21 -3.98 -5.17
CA GLY A 471 11.66 -3.47 -6.47
C GLY A 471 10.81 -2.35 -7.07
N GLY A 472 9.58 -2.16 -6.61
CA GLY A 472 8.72 -1.06 -7.00
C GLY A 472 8.31 -1.07 -8.48
N PRO A 473 7.66 -0.01 -8.99
CA PRO A 473 7.52 1.27 -8.32
C PRO A 473 6.44 1.26 -7.22
N PHE A 474 6.79 1.88 -6.09
CA PHE A 474 5.85 2.34 -5.06
C PHE A 474 5.58 3.81 -5.31
N TYR A 475 4.33 4.18 -5.56
CA TYR A 475 3.95 5.56 -5.85
C TYR A 475 3.36 6.24 -4.62
N TRP A 476 3.97 7.35 -4.21
CA TRP A 476 3.38 8.33 -3.31
C TRP A 476 3.09 9.59 -4.13
N VAL A 477 1.83 9.85 -4.45
CA VAL A 477 1.46 10.93 -5.38
C VAL A 477 0.41 11.85 -4.79
N ARG A 478 0.68 13.16 -4.66
CA ARG A 478 -0.35 14.14 -4.26
C ARG A 478 -1.01 13.88 -2.91
N ASN A 479 -0.29 13.27 -1.99
CA ASN A 479 -0.75 13.11 -0.62
C ASN A 479 -0.42 14.36 0.23
N ILE A 480 -1.24 14.59 1.25
CA ILE A 480 -1.02 15.65 2.26
C ILE A 480 -0.75 14.98 3.61
N VAL A 481 0.33 15.39 4.27
CA VAL A 481 0.70 14.91 5.61
C VAL A 481 0.86 16.10 6.55
N TYR A 482 0.24 16.05 7.71
CA TYR A 482 0.32 17.09 8.74
C TYR A 482 0.45 16.51 10.15
N ASN A 483 1.21 17.21 11.01
CA ASN A 483 1.47 16.83 12.40
C ASN A 483 2.03 15.40 12.54
N THR A 484 3.23 15.18 11.99
CA THR A 484 3.93 13.88 12.02
C THR A 484 5.28 13.99 12.71
N ASN A 485 5.80 12.87 13.25
CA ASN A 485 7.17 12.79 13.76
C ASN A 485 8.22 12.59 12.64
N GLY A 486 7.79 12.37 11.40
CA GLY A 486 8.62 12.36 10.20
C GLY A 486 7.82 11.94 8.97
N ALA A 487 8.11 12.50 7.80
CA ALA A 487 7.31 12.19 6.61
C ALA A 487 7.50 10.75 6.11
N LEU A 488 8.71 10.19 6.19
CA LEU A 488 9.10 9.00 5.42
C LEU A 488 9.77 7.92 6.29
N LYS A 489 9.41 6.65 6.06
CA LYS A 489 9.98 5.42 6.65
C LYS A 489 10.36 4.43 5.54
N TYR A 490 11.34 4.81 4.72
CA TYR A 490 11.84 3.92 3.66
C TYR A 490 13.04 3.16 4.18
N ILE A 491 12.89 1.89 4.56
CA ILE A 491 13.96 1.13 5.24
C ILE A 491 14.07 -0.31 4.72
N GLU A 492 14.86 -1.16 5.39
CA GLU A 492 15.09 -2.57 5.04
C GLU A 492 15.59 -2.80 3.59
N GLY A 493 16.30 -1.82 3.03
CA GLY A 493 16.89 -1.92 1.70
C GLY A 493 15.86 -1.88 0.56
N SER A 494 14.65 -1.40 0.82
CA SER A 494 13.58 -1.20 -0.16
C SER A 494 14.09 -0.54 -1.43
N SER A 495 13.51 -0.94 -2.57
CA SER A 495 13.86 -0.37 -3.87
C SER A 495 12.65 0.06 -4.69
N GLY A 496 12.83 1.11 -5.49
CA GLY A 496 11.89 1.58 -6.51
C GLY A 496 10.78 2.43 -5.94
N ILE A 497 11.11 3.58 -5.34
CA ILE A 497 10.12 4.43 -4.65
C ILE A 497 10.01 5.76 -5.37
N LEU A 498 8.80 6.14 -5.79
CA LEU A 498 8.50 7.37 -6.50
C LEU A 498 7.64 8.26 -5.60
N SER A 499 8.19 9.37 -5.11
CA SER A 499 7.48 10.36 -4.29
C SER A 499 7.28 11.62 -5.11
N TYR A 500 6.08 11.83 -5.65
CA TYR A 500 5.79 12.92 -6.58
C TYR A 500 4.65 13.83 -6.11
N ASN A 501 4.84 15.14 -6.21
CA ASN A 501 3.79 16.12 -5.90
C ASN A 501 3.17 15.96 -4.51
N ASN A 502 3.88 15.52 -3.47
CA ASN A 502 3.29 15.43 -2.12
C ASN A 502 3.53 16.72 -1.31
N THR A 503 2.65 17.01 -0.35
CA THR A 503 2.86 18.09 0.62
C THR A 503 3.04 17.51 2.02
N PHE A 504 4.25 17.61 2.55
CA PHE A 504 4.61 17.13 3.88
C PHE A 504 4.85 18.31 4.81
N ILE A 505 4.05 18.43 5.87
CA ILE A 505 4.37 19.29 7.02
C ILE A 505 5.13 18.43 8.04
N GLY A 506 6.43 18.24 7.77
CA GLY A 506 7.35 17.40 8.53
C GLY A 506 8.66 17.14 7.77
N GLU A 507 9.69 16.71 8.51
CA GLU A 507 11.01 16.39 7.95
C GLU A 507 11.01 15.07 7.15
N GLY A 508 11.72 15.06 6.01
CA GLY A 508 11.84 13.90 5.14
C GLY A 508 13.03 12.99 5.53
N GLY A 509 12.75 11.79 6.02
CA GLY A 509 13.76 10.79 6.37
C GLY A 509 13.73 9.56 5.47
N ALA A 510 14.43 9.60 4.33
CA ALA A 510 14.50 8.46 3.42
C ALA A 510 15.71 7.56 3.75
N GLY A 511 15.48 6.26 3.91
CA GLY A 511 16.53 5.24 3.92
C GLY A 511 16.85 4.61 5.28
N PRO A 512 17.55 3.44 5.29
CA PRO A 512 18.31 2.88 4.16
C PRO A 512 17.44 2.17 3.12
N ALA A 513 17.40 2.72 1.91
CA ALA A 513 16.65 2.24 0.73
C ALA A 513 17.39 2.70 -0.55
N GLN A 514 16.93 2.33 -1.74
CA GLN A 514 17.57 2.67 -3.02
C GLN A 514 16.57 2.85 -4.17
N ASN A 515 17.05 3.33 -5.31
CA ASN A 515 16.22 3.63 -6.48
C ASN A 515 15.01 4.52 -6.10
N MET A 516 15.28 5.55 -5.30
CA MET A 516 14.28 6.49 -4.79
C MET A 516 14.29 7.78 -5.62
N HIS A 517 13.11 8.26 -5.99
CA HIS A 517 12.94 9.41 -6.87
C HIS A 517 11.94 10.39 -6.29
N PHE A 518 12.34 11.66 -6.18
CA PHE A 518 11.56 12.74 -5.59
C PHE A 518 11.41 13.87 -6.60
N ARG A 519 10.18 14.26 -6.93
CA ARG A 519 9.88 15.38 -7.84
C ARG A 519 8.66 16.14 -7.36
N ASN A 520 8.69 17.45 -7.49
CA ASN A 520 7.55 18.32 -7.24
C ASN A 520 6.99 18.28 -5.80
N ASN A 521 7.69 17.76 -4.80
CA ASN A 521 7.19 17.68 -3.43
C ASN A 521 7.41 18.99 -2.67
N LEU A 522 6.70 19.14 -1.56
CA LEU A 522 6.96 20.15 -0.53
C LEU A 522 7.32 19.45 0.78
N PHE A 523 8.54 19.69 1.28
CA PHE A 523 9.01 19.28 2.61
C PHE A 523 9.09 20.50 3.53
N ILE A 524 8.02 20.71 4.30
CA ILE A 524 7.87 21.87 5.16
C ILE A 524 8.28 21.49 6.59
N GLY A 525 9.53 21.78 6.98
CA GLY A 525 10.05 21.39 8.29
C GLY A 525 9.19 21.92 9.44
N SER A 526 8.85 21.05 10.39
CA SER A 526 8.04 21.36 11.57
C SER A 526 8.89 21.73 12.79
N GLY A 527 10.21 21.49 12.73
CA GLY A 527 11.15 21.84 13.79
C GLY A 527 11.42 20.70 14.78
N ILE A 528 11.01 19.48 14.45
CA ILE A 528 11.33 18.29 15.24
C ILE A 528 12.82 17.99 15.15
N THR A 529 13.39 18.14 13.96
CA THR A 529 14.84 18.13 13.77
C THR A 529 15.27 19.35 12.96
N ALA A 530 16.57 19.67 13.01
CA ALA A 530 17.13 20.75 12.21
C ALA A 530 17.30 20.36 10.72
N THR A 531 17.42 19.06 10.43
CA THR A 531 17.60 18.53 9.08
C THR A 531 16.24 18.37 8.40
N ILE A 532 16.00 19.11 7.33
CA ILE A 532 14.73 19.06 6.59
C ILE A 532 14.63 17.76 5.81
N PHE A 533 15.72 17.33 5.19
CA PHE A 533 15.74 16.13 4.35
C PHE A 533 17.02 15.33 4.53
N THR A 534 16.86 14.03 4.75
CA THR A 534 17.95 13.06 4.83
C THR A 534 17.74 11.95 3.83
N MET A 535 18.77 11.66 3.05
CA MET A 535 18.88 10.48 2.20
C MET A 535 19.93 9.53 2.77
N ASN A 536 19.54 8.29 3.08
CA ASN A 536 20.46 7.19 3.39
C ASN A 536 20.28 6.09 2.34
N SER A 537 21.33 5.76 1.59
CA SER A 537 21.23 4.73 0.57
C SER A 537 22.53 3.96 0.40
N PRO A 538 22.48 2.64 0.12
CA PRO A 538 23.63 1.91 -0.38
C PRO A 538 23.92 2.18 -1.86
N ALA A 539 23.17 3.06 -2.53
CA ALA A 539 23.27 3.28 -3.97
C ALA A 539 23.27 4.76 -4.36
N ASN A 540 23.83 5.04 -5.54
CA ASN A 540 23.74 6.33 -6.25
C ASN A 540 22.69 6.28 -7.38
N THR A 541 21.71 5.38 -7.29
CA THR A 541 20.57 5.28 -8.22
C THR A 541 19.44 6.25 -7.89
N ASN A 542 19.51 6.96 -6.76
CA ASN A 542 18.47 7.87 -6.29
C ASN A 542 18.56 9.23 -7.00
N THR A 543 17.44 9.89 -7.23
CA THR A 543 17.41 11.24 -7.82
C THR A 543 16.38 12.15 -7.17
N MET A 544 16.70 13.44 -7.06
CA MET A 544 15.85 14.46 -6.43
C MET A 544 15.99 15.77 -7.23
N ASP A 545 14.88 16.32 -7.71
CA ASP A 545 14.86 17.62 -8.39
C ASP A 545 13.45 18.27 -8.34
N TYR A 546 13.37 19.58 -8.49
CA TYR A 546 12.11 20.33 -8.44
C TYR A 546 11.34 20.12 -7.12
N ASP A 547 12.00 20.03 -5.96
CA ASP A 547 11.31 19.96 -4.67
C ASP A 547 11.37 21.31 -3.92
N GLY A 548 10.38 21.58 -3.08
CA GLY A 548 10.29 22.77 -2.24
C GLY A 548 10.59 22.46 -0.77
N PHE A 549 11.35 23.33 -0.10
CA PHE A 549 11.82 23.10 1.27
C PHE A 549 11.59 24.29 2.19
N ARG A 550 11.26 24.02 3.44
CA ARG A 550 11.21 25.03 4.51
C ARG A 550 12.11 24.61 5.67
N ALA A 551 13.04 25.48 6.04
CA ALA A 551 13.94 25.27 7.17
C ALA A 551 13.31 25.67 8.50
N SER A 552 13.46 24.83 9.53
CA SER A 552 13.05 25.13 10.91
C SER A 552 14.14 25.80 11.75
N ALA A 553 15.40 25.56 11.41
CA ALA A 553 16.56 26.11 12.11
C ALA A 553 17.60 26.63 11.09
N PRO A 554 17.52 27.91 10.67
CA PRO A 554 18.51 28.51 9.77
C PRO A 554 19.94 28.39 10.31
N GLY A 555 20.88 27.92 9.48
CA GLY A 555 22.31 27.80 9.82
C GLY A 555 22.74 26.42 10.36
N ALA A 556 21.81 25.51 10.59
CA ALA A 556 22.08 24.09 10.83
C ALA A 556 22.38 23.34 9.51
N ASP A 557 22.79 22.07 9.61
CA ASP A 557 22.91 21.19 8.45
C ASP A 557 21.52 20.73 8.00
N LEU A 558 20.95 21.42 7.02
CA LEU A 558 19.57 21.25 6.55
C LEU A 558 19.37 19.99 5.69
N PHE A 559 20.40 19.55 4.98
CA PHE A 559 20.31 18.43 4.03
C PHE A 559 21.41 17.41 4.28
N GLN A 560 21.07 16.14 4.16
CA GLN A 560 22.02 15.03 4.22
C GLN A 560 21.89 14.09 3.01
N TRP A 561 23.03 13.73 2.41
CA TRP A 561 23.12 12.80 1.27
C TRP A 561 24.15 11.70 1.50
N ASN A 562 23.71 10.69 2.25
CA ASN A 562 24.54 9.60 2.73
C ASN A 562 24.45 8.41 1.77
N THR A 563 25.31 8.45 0.75
CA THR A 563 25.45 7.42 -0.29
C THR A 563 26.91 7.00 -0.41
N PRO A 564 27.26 5.92 -1.12
CA PRO A 564 28.64 5.59 -1.42
C PRO A 564 29.37 6.73 -2.14
N ASP A 565 30.68 6.57 -2.35
CA ASP A 565 31.42 7.42 -3.29
C ASP A 565 30.67 7.48 -4.65
N PHE A 566 30.57 8.67 -5.25
CA PHE A 566 29.76 8.86 -6.47
C PHE A 566 30.28 8.05 -7.67
N ALA A 567 31.53 7.59 -7.66
CA ALA A 567 32.06 6.68 -8.67
C ALA A 567 31.52 5.25 -8.54
N ARG A 568 30.89 4.90 -7.41
CA ARG A 568 30.25 3.59 -7.18
C ARG A 568 28.74 3.69 -7.38
N ARG A 569 28.18 2.81 -8.19
CA ARG A 569 26.72 2.70 -8.39
C ARG A 569 26.03 2.19 -7.12
N ILE A 570 26.53 1.09 -6.55
CA ILE A 570 26.00 0.43 -5.35
C ILE A 570 27.16 -0.06 -4.47
N ASP A 571 27.03 0.09 -3.16
CA ASP A 571 27.88 -0.50 -2.14
C ASP A 571 27.06 -0.78 -0.87
N TYR A 572 26.84 -2.07 -0.57
CA TYR A 572 26.05 -2.50 0.58
C TYR A 572 26.87 -2.57 1.88
N ASP A 573 28.18 -2.30 1.85
CA ASP A 573 28.95 -2.13 3.08
C ASP A 573 28.50 -0.82 3.76
N PRO A 574 27.88 -0.88 4.97
CA PRO A 574 27.41 0.33 5.63
C PRO A 574 28.55 1.31 5.95
N SER A 575 29.79 0.83 6.07
CA SER A 575 30.98 1.66 6.31
C SER A 575 31.46 2.39 5.05
N ALA A 576 31.02 1.98 3.85
CA ALA A 576 31.37 2.62 2.59
C ALA A 576 30.52 3.87 2.30
N GLN A 577 29.48 4.14 3.09
CA GLN A 577 28.67 5.35 2.93
C GLN A 577 29.47 6.60 3.32
N VAL A 578 29.59 7.54 2.39
CA VAL A 578 30.15 8.86 2.64
C VAL A 578 29.05 9.74 3.24
N LYS A 579 29.25 10.18 4.49
CA LYS A 579 28.32 11.09 5.16
C LYS A 579 28.52 12.51 4.65
N ARG A 580 27.49 13.11 4.07
CA ARG A 580 27.51 14.46 3.49
C ARG A 580 26.40 15.29 4.10
N SER A 581 26.73 16.48 4.60
CA SER A 581 25.81 17.39 5.25
C SER A 581 25.98 18.80 4.67
N TYR A 582 24.87 19.50 4.46
CA TYR A 582 24.86 20.80 3.78
C TYR A 582 23.92 21.76 4.50
N LYS A 583 24.37 23.02 4.65
CA LYS A 583 23.64 24.06 5.38
C LYS A 583 22.63 24.82 4.53
N THR A 584 22.80 24.80 3.22
CA THR A 584 21.95 25.53 2.28
C THR A 584 21.59 24.63 1.10
N LEU A 585 20.49 24.97 0.43
CA LEU A 585 20.07 24.28 -0.79
C LEU A 585 21.13 24.44 -1.91
N ASP A 586 21.81 25.59 -1.97
CA ASP A 586 22.88 25.84 -2.94
C ASP A 586 24.13 24.99 -2.68
N ASP A 587 24.53 24.82 -1.42
CA ASP A 587 25.63 23.91 -1.07
C ASP A 587 25.26 22.45 -1.37
N PHE A 588 24.01 22.07 -1.09
CA PHE A 588 23.49 20.73 -1.40
C PHE A 588 23.53 20.46 -2.91
N ARG A 589 23.08 21.42 -3.73
CA ARG A 589 23.16 21.36 -5.20
C ARG A 589 24.59 21.23 -5.69
N ALA A 590 25.49 22.08 -5.19
CA ALA A 590 26.89 22.07 -5.61
C ALA A 590 27.59 20.76 -5.23
N GLY A 591 27.27 20.22 -4.04
CA GLY A 591 27.90 19.03 -3.51
C GLY A 591 27.36 17.70 -4.04
N THR A 592 26.11 17.66 -4.53
CA THR A 592 25.46 16.42 -4.97
C THR A 592 25.02 16.41 -6.44
N GLY A 593 24.86 17.59 -7.04
CA GLY A 593 24.26 17.77 -8.36
C GLY A 593 22.73 17.58 -8.40
N GLN A 594 22.09 17.31 -7.26
CA GLN A 594 20.63 17.17 -7.11
C GLN A 594 19.96 18.54 -6.89
N GLU A 595 18.63 18.58 -6.97
CA GLU A 595 17.82 19.77 -6.66
C GLU A 595 18.18 21.03 -7.44
N LYS A 596 18.64 20.89 -8.68
CA LYS A 596 19.01 22.03 -9.54
C LYS A 596 17.89 23.06 -9.67
N HIS A 597 16.64 22.62 -9.59
CA HIS A 597 15.46 23.46 -9.75
C HIS A 597 14.64 23.64 -8.46
N GLY A 598 15.12 23.12 -7.33
CA GLY A 598 14.40 23.25 -6.06
C GLY A 598 14.15 24.70 -5.62
N VAL A 599 13.28 24.88 -4.64
CA VAL A 599 12.98 26.22 -4.11
C VAL A 599 12.88 26.20 -2.59
N MET A 600 13.21 27.33 -1.97
CA MET A 600 12.88 27.55 -0.57
C MET A 600 11.49 28.19 -0.47
N VAL A 601 10.68 27.70 0.45
CA VAL A 601 9.31 28.16 0.75
C VAL A 601 9.13 28.34 2.25
N ASP A 602 7.99 28.90 2.66
CA ASP A 602 7.60 28.98 4.08
C ASP A 602 6.11 28.73 4.29
N TYR A 603 5.64 28.68 5.52
CA TYR A 603 4.22 28.49 5.85
C TYR A 603 3.31 29.57 5.24
N ASP A 604 3.83 30.76 4.98
CA ASP A 604 3.09 31.83 4.30
C ASP A 604 2.82 31.54 2.81
N SER A 605 3.44 30.51 2.25
CA SER A 605 3.19 30.03 0.88
C SER A 605 1.80 29.41 0.73
N PHE A 606 1.18 28.99 1.83
CA PHE A 606 -0.17 28.40 1.85
C PHE A 606 -1.25 29.44 2.18
N MET A 607 -2.48 29.14 1.77
CA MET A 607 -3.66 29.93 2.12
C MET A 607 -3.88 29.97 3.64
N HIS A 608 -3.82 28.81 4.31
CA HIS A 608 -3.90 28.71 5.77
C HIS A 608 -3.23 27.42 6.27
N VAL A 609 -1.94 27.46 6.58
CA VAL A 609 -1.25 26.35 7.27
C VAL A 609 -0.37 26.94 8.36
N ALA A 610 -0.49 26.43 9.58
CA ALA A 610 0.37 26.78 10.70
C ALA A 610 1.34 25.63 11.01
N MET A 611 2.44 25.94 11.68
CA MET A 611 3.34 24.93 12.21
C MET A 611 2.67 24.17 13.35
N PRO A 612 2.76 22.83 13.41
CA PRO A 612 2.33 22.06 14.57
C PRO A 612 3.04 22.52 15.86
N SER A 613 2.32 22.48 16.98
CA SER A 613 2.82 22.94 18.27
C SER A 613 3.89 22.00 18.83
N ALA A 614 5.12 22.50 18.93
CA ALA A 614 6.20 21.74 19.57
C ALA A 614 6.01 21.57 21.09
N SER A 615 5.29 22.48 21.74
CA SER A 615 5.05 22.44 23.19
C SER A 615 3.94 21.48 23.60
N ASP A 616 3.07 21.11 22.66
CA ASP A 616 1.99 20.15 22.88
C ASP A 616 2.00 19.09 21.75
N PRO A 617 2.94 18.13 21.82
CA PRO A 617 3.05 17.10 20.80
C PRO A 617 1.90 16.09 20.84
N GLN A 618 1.03 16.09 21.87
CA GLN A 618 -0.14 15.20 21.92
C GLN A 618 -1.37 15.82 21.24
N HIS A 619 -1.29 17.07 20.77
CA HIS A 619 -2.41 17.77 20.17
C HIS A 619 -2.91 17.07 18.90
N VAL A 620 -4.21 16.80 18.85
CA VAL A 620 -4.92 16.26 17.69
C VAL A 620 -5.57 17.41 16.93
N TYR A 621 -5.09 17.67 15.71
CA TYR A 621 -5.58 18.74 14.85
C TYR A 621 -6.74 18.28 13.96
N ASP A 622 -7.75 19.13 13.77
CA ASP A 622 -8.82 18.91 12.79
C ASP A 622 -8.36 19.41 11.40
N PRO A 623 -8.38 18.56 10.35
CA PRO A 623 -8.09 19.00 8.98
C PRO A 623 -8.95 20.16 8.47
N ALA A 624 -10.15 20.39 9.02
CA ALA A 624 -11.04 21.48 8.62
C ALA A 624 -10.48 22.88 8.98
N ASP A 625 -9.53 22.96 9.91
CA ASP A 625 -8.89 24.22 10.32
C ASP A 625 -7.76 24.65 9.36
N PHE A 626 -7.47 23.88 8.30
CA PHE A 626 -6.32 24.08 7.42
C PHE A 626 -6.73 24.20 5.95
N ASP A 627 -5.97 25.00 5.20
CA ASP A 627 -6.07 25.19 3.76
C ASP A 627 -4.68 25.13 3.11
N PHE A 628 -4.37 23.96 2.57
CA PHE A 628 -3.08 23.63 1.94
C PHE A 628 -2.94 24.15 0.50
N ARG A 629 -3.94 24.88 -0.04
CA ARG A 629 -3.78 25.50 -1.35
C ARG A 629 -2.65 26.52 -1.27
N LEU A 630 -1.88 26.63 -2.35
CA LEU A 630 -0.84 27.66 -2.45
C LEU A 630 -1.45 29.03 -2.69
N LYS A 631 -0.82 30.07 -2.14
CA LYS A 631 -1.08 31.45 -2.55
C LYS A 631 -0.50 31.66 -3.95
N PRO A 632 -1.15 32.45 -4.83
CA PRO A 632 -0.63 32.73 -6.18
C PRO A 632 0.78 33.35 -6.22
N THR A 633 1.25 33.95 -5.11
CA THR A 633 2.58 34.54 -4.99
C THR A 633 3.64 33.59 -4.42
N SER A 634 3.27 32.35 -4.11
CA SER A 634 4.19 31.35 -3.57
C SER A 634 5.27 31.00 -4.60
N ALA A 635 6.51 30.78 -4.12
CA ALA A 635 7.59 30.29 -4.97
C ALA A 635 7.38 28.83 -5.43
N ALA A 636 6.41 28.12 -4.86
CA ALA A 636 6.00 26.79 -5.28
C ALA A 636 5.05 26.78 -6.49
N VAL A 637 4.50 27.93 -6.89
CA VAL A 637 3.62 28.04 -8.05
C VAL A 637 4.46 28.07 -9.33
N ASP A 638 4.05 27.34 -10.37
CA ASP A 638 4.76 27.22 -11.65
C ASP A 638 6.23 26.75 -11.52
N ALA A 639 6.56 26.01 -10.46
CA ALA A 639 7.92 25.66 -10.10
C ALA A 639 8.25 24.17 -10.26
N GLY A 640 7.29 23.35 -10.66
CA GLY A 640 7.45 21.91 -10.88
C GLY A 640 7.88 21.53 -12.30
N ILE A 641 8.08 20.23 -12.50
CA ILE A 641 8.27 19.59 -13.81
C ILE A 641 7.02 18.82 -14.22
N GLU A 642 6.72 18.78 -15.52
CA GLU A 642 5.65 17.93 -16.05
C GLU A 642 5.92 16.45 -15.78
N LEU A 643 4.96 15.79 -15.15
CA LEU A 643 4.91 14.34 -14.94
C LEU A 643 3.63 13.82 -15.60
N PRO A 644 3.69 13.32 -16.85
CA PRO A 644 2.50 12.92 -17.60
C PRO A 644 1.63 11.90 -16.85
N GLY A 645 0.34 12.17 -16.78
CA GLY A 645 -0.65 11.40 -16.01
C GLY A 645 -0.70 11.73 -14.50
N ILE A 646 0.25 12.51 -13.97
CA ILE A 646 0.27 12.96 -12.57
C ILE A 646 -0.06 14.45 -12.45
N THR A 647 0.59 15.28 -13.28
CA THR A 647 0.41 16.74 -13.28
C THR A 647 -0.45 17.24 -14.44
N ASP A 648 -1.07 16.35 -15.21
CA ASP A 648 -1.91 16.74 -16.35
C ASP A 648 -2.99 17.75 -15.94
N GLY A 649 -3.20 18.77 -16.77
CA GLY A 649 -4.23 19.78 -16.55
C GLY A 649 -3.84 20.95 -15.66
N PHE A 650 -2.55 21.09 -15.31
CA PHE A 650 -2.02 22.31 -14.70
C PHE A 650 -2.31 23.54 -15.60
N SER A 651 -2.50 24.71 -14.97
CA SER A 651 -3.03 25.89 -15.67
C SER A 651 -2.02 27.00 -15.93
N GLY A 652 -0.89 26.96 -15.22
CA GLY A 652 0.17 27.94 -15.35
C GLY A 652 1.24 27.56 -16.39
N LYS A 653 2.46 28.04 -16.19
CA LYS A 653 3.61 27.76 -17.07
C LYS A 653 4.22 26.39 -16.84
N ALA A 654 4.06 25.85 -15.63
CA ALA A 654 4.49 24.52 -15.23
C ALA A 654 3.57 24.04 -14.10
N PRO A 655 3.58 22.74 -13.74
CA PRO A 655 2.86 22.28 -12.57
C PRO A 655 3.33 22.98 -11.30
N ASP A 656 2.42 23.18 -10.35
CA ASP A 656 2.79 23.61 -9.01
C ASP A 656 3.49 22.48 -8.23
N LEU A 657 4.32 22.86 -7.26
CA LEU A 657 4.85 21.93 -6.27
C LEU A 657 3.77 21.56 -5.24
N GLY A 658 3.89 20.37 -4.68
CA GLY A 658 2.97 19.83 -3.69
C GLY A 658 1.72 19.20 -4.31
N ALA A 659 0.77 18.87 -3.44
CA ALA A 659 -0.38 18.03 -3.75
C ALA A 659 -1.52 18.75 -4.51
N LEU A 660 -1.55 20.07 -4.43
CA LEU A 660 -2.67 20.90 -4.88
C LEU A 660 -2.20 21.94 -5.87
N GLU A 661 -2.64 21.80 -7.11
CA GLU A 661 -2.48 22.79 -8.18
C GLU A 661 -3.41 23.99 -7.94
N VAL A 662 -2.89 25.20 -8.05
CA VAL A 662 -3.64 26.45 -7.91
C VAL A 662 -4.73 26.53 -8.98
N GLY A 663 -5.94 26.89 -8.55
CA GLY A 663 -7.10 26.99 -9.44
C GLY A 663 -7.78 25.67 -9.75
N SER A 664 -7.22 24.53 -9.33
CA SER A 664 -7.90 23.23 -9.44
C SER A 664 -9.07 23.13 -8.45
N PRO A 665 -10.10 22.32 -8.76
CA PRO A 665 -11.17 22.03 -7.81
C PRO A 665 -10.63 21.45 -6.50
N PRO A 666 -11.29 21.71 -5.35
CA PRO A 666 -10.92 21.08 -4.09
C PRO A 666 -10.90 19.55 -4.21
N ARG A 667 -9.86 18.91 -3.66
CA ARG A 667 -9.82 17.45 -3.54
C ARG A 667 -10.80 16.99 -2.46
N HIS A 668 -11.43 15.84 -2.71
CA HIS A 668 -12.31 15.17 -1.74
C HIS A 668 -11.52 14.10 -0.98
N TYR A 669 -11.67 14.07 0.34
CA TYR A 669 -11.04 13.08 1.22
C TYR A 669 -12.12 12.46 2.12
N GLY A 670 -12.01 11.16 2.36
CA GLY A 670 -12.97 10.40 3.17
C GLY A 670 -14.27 10.08 2.43
N PRO A 671 -15.27 9.54 3.15
CA PRO A 671 -16.47 8.96 2.53
C PRO A 671 -17.22 9.94 1.64
N ARG A 672 -17.68 9.46 0.50
CA ARG A 672 -18.55 10.20 -0.43
C ARG A 672 -20.00 9.85 -0.14
N ASP A 673 -20.89 10.82 -0.35
CA ASP A 673 -22.33 10.56 -0.32
C ASP A 673 -22.75 9.74 -1.56
N GLU A 674 -23.66 8.78 -1.39
CA GLU A 674 -24.20 7.97 -2.50
C GLU A 674 -24.76 8.82 -3.67
N LYS A 675 -25.23 10.03 -3.38
CA LYS A 675 -25.83 10.95 -4.36
C LYS A 675 -24.82 11.69 -5.23
N ILE A 676 -23.53 11.66 -4.89
CA ILE A 676 -22.48 12.42 -5.59
C ILE A 676 -21.82 11.58 -6.70
N VAL A 677 -21.98 10.25 -6.70
CA VAL A 677 -21.23 9.32 -7.58
C VAL A 677 -21.76 9.29 -9.04
N THR A 678 -22.87 9.97 -9.35
CA THR A 678 -23.32 10.13 -10.74
C THR A 678 -22.96 11.50 -11.32
N LYS A 679 -21.68 11.76 -11.56
CA LYS A 679 -21.23 12.73 -12.59
C LYS A 679 -19.91 12.35 -13.22
#